data_AF-A0A6J6TV46-F1
#
_entry.id   AF-A0A6J6TV46-F1
#
_cell.length_a   1.000
_cell.length_b   1.000
_cell.length_c   1.000
_cell.angle_alpha   90.00
_cell.angle_beta   90.00
_cell.angle_gamma   90.00
#
_symmetry.space_group_name_H-M   'P 1'
#
loop_
_entity.id
_entity.type
_entity.pdbx_description
1 polymer ?
#
loop_
_entity_poly.entity_id
_entity_poly.type
_entity_poly.pdbx_seq_one_letter_code
_entity_poly.pdbx_strand_id
1 'polypeptide(L)'
;MAIFEVGHAYVQGFKGAPLTRKRSCGTANLGSVGVHRFRSGAEEAAFIAHQCRSAHLRDGVSYSDMAVILRSPGGTASALRRAFSYVGVPVASELQALAGNPAIAPFLLLARVAIKAQPLNLDTAERLLMSEFGGADSISLRRIRRAMISARSDGDDRSGTQLLLDAIDNGDITIEGADSIIRVHTLLEKARAVARDKSALADDLLWAIWDNAVTSDSQKLSSAWRTQSLRPGVRGAAADRDLDAMMQLFESAARYSERFPLSGPAAFIAEIATEDIAGDVITAKGVRPDFVEILTVHSAKGRQWDLVAVAGLQEGTWPNLKTRSSLLGAERLVERQRNPDIPRDQLDVIAASGLMQDEERLFHVALTRAKHSLFITAVQRDDEEPSHFFETIEVMVNKTDLDEPVLTDVPRPITAPALVAELRANLHGDNAVEAAALLKTMSTEGIYLADPDNWIGSVPLSTDQPVIESDKEVVVSPSGAESFVECGVKWFLQNNGGTDGDSTAQVLGSAIHAFAAKMVQEPGTTKEEIVANLKSSWKLIDPESGWVSASHLENAVTMLGKFAEYHAKTTRTVVDAEMRFDVSLGRARIRGSIDRLEVEADGSLFIIDFKTGGSPISTKDAKENLQLASYQVGIAEGGFTQGTISAGAELVYLGTDAAGATLRKQDHIDIDATKVKLNQIAEGMGAATFFATINKRCKGCPVRKSCPVQSDGRSVIS
;
A
#
# COMPACT_ATOMS: atom_id res chain seq x y z
N MET A 1 42.03 20.29 2.65
CA MET A 1 42.74 20.81 1.45
C MET A 1 41.77 21.65 0.64
N ALA A 2 42.26 22.58 -0.19
CA ALA A 2 41.39 23.37 -1.06
C ALA A 2 40.89 22.55 -2.28
N ILE A 3 39.71 22.88 -2.80
CA ILE A 3 39.09 22.18 -3.96
C ILE A 3 40.04 22.12 -5.17
N PHE A 4 40.67 23.25 -5.51
CA PHE A 4 41.62 23.32 -6.62
C PHE A 4 42.83 22.40 -6.42
N GLU A 5 43.35 22.29 -5.19
CA GLU A 5 44.50 21.45 -4.88
C GLU A 5 44.17 19.98 -5.07
N VAL A 6 42.99 19.54 -4.61
CA VAL A 6 42.52 18.16 -4.75
C VAL A 6 42.33 17.81 -6.24
N GLY A 7 41.60 18.65 -6.99
CA GLY A 7 41.41 18.43 -8.43
C GLY A 7 42.71 18.48 -9.23
N HIS A 8 43.64 19.37 -8.85
CA HIS A 8 44.94 19.48 -9.51
C HIS A 8 45.83 18.27 -9.23
N ALA A 9 45.96 17.87 -7.97
CA ALA A 9 46.75 16.70 -7.55
C ALA A 9 46.20 15.41 -8.17
N TYR A 10 44.88 15.23 -8.21
CA TYR A 10 44.25 14.07 -8.85
C TYR A 10 44.65 13.93 -10.32
N VAL A 11 44.67 15.06 -11.07
CA VAL A 11 45.04 15.01 -12.50
C VAL A 11 46.55 14.94 -12.75
N GLN A 12 47.39 15.29 -11.78
CA GLN A 12 48.82 15.03 -11.91
C GLN A 12 49.13 13.52 -12.02
N GLY A 13 48.23 12.66 -11.54
CA GLY A 13 48.31 11.20 -11.72
C GLY A 13 47.94 10.70 -13.12
N PHE A 14 47.39 11.54 -14.01
CA PHE A 14 46.93 11.08 -15.33
C PHE A 14 48.10 10.78 -16.27
N LYS A 15 48.00 9.67 -17.02
CA LYS A 15 48.94 9.37 -18.11
C LYS A 15 48.90 10.48 -19.16
N GLY A 16 50.04 11.15 -19.37
CA GLY A 16 50.18 12.21 -20.39
C GLY A 16 49.61 13.57 -19.99
N ALA A 17 49.48 13.89 -18.70
CA ALA A 17 49.09 15.21 -18.24
C ALA A 17 49.99 16.29 -18.90
N PRO A 18 49.42 17.26 -19.66
CA PRO A 18 50.24 18.20 -20.41
C PRO A 18 50.94 19.14 -19.43
N LEU A 19 52.27 19.00 -19.33
CA LEU A 19 53.19 19.92 -18.63
C LEU A 19 53.01 21.39 -19.08
N THR A 20 52.34 21.64 -20.21
CA THR A 20 52.26 22.94 -20.89
C THR A 20 50.98 23.74 -20.63
N ARG A 21 49.92 23.18 -20.05
CA ARG A 21 48.71 23.96 -19.69
C ARG A 21 48.76 24.38 -18.23
N LYS A 22 49.20 25.62 -17.97
CA LYS A 22 49.00 26.27 -16.66
C LYS A 22 47.50 26.33 -16.37
N ARG A 23 47.05 25.57 -15.37
CA ARG A 23 45.68 25.64 -14.85
C ARG A 23 45.66 26.75 -13.80
N SER A 24 44.83 27.76 -14.01
CA SER A 24 44.62 28.83 -13.03
C SER A 24 43.29 28.63 -12.31
N CYS A 25 43.29 28.87 -11.00
CA CYS A 25 42.06 29.04 -10.25
C CYS A 25 41.55 30.48 -10.45
N GLY A 26 40.28 30.63 -10.82
CA GLY A 26 39.65 31.95 -11.01
C GLY A 26 39.26 32.64 -9.70
N THR A 27 39.17 31.90 -8.60
CA THR A 27 38.76 32.37 -7.27
C THR A 27 39.84 32.04 -6.23
N ALA A 28 40.14 32.99 -5.33
CA ALA A 28 41.10 32.73 -4.26
C ALA A 28 40.61 31.57 -3.38
N ASN A 29 41.43 30.52 -3.26
CA ASN A 29 41.12 29.24 -2.61
C ASN A 29 40.75 29.39 -1.13
N LEU A 30 39.45 29.44 -0.82
CA LEU A 30 38.88 29.36 0.54
C LEU A 30 37.93 28.16 0.73
N GLY A 31 37.81 27.27 -0.27
CA GLY A 31 36.85 26.17 -0.24
C GLY A 31 37.30 24.93 0.55
N SER A 32 36.35 24.19 1.12
CA SER A 32 36.58 22.97 1.89
C SER A 32 36.20 21.70 1.12
N VAL A 33 36.98 20.64 1.32
CA VAL A 33 36.70 19.29 0.80
C VAL A 33 36.46 18.34 1.96
N GLY A 34 35.32 17.64 1.97
CA GLY A 34 34.99 16.58 2.92
C GLY A 34 34.85 15.24 2.22
N VAL A 35 35.43 14.18 2.79
CA VAL A 35 35.36 12.81 2.27
C VAL A 35 34.76 11.91 3.34
N HIS A 36 33.66 11.22 3.02
CA HIS A 36 32.83 10.53 4.02
C HIS A 36 32.43 9.13 3.56
N ARG A 37 32.62 8.15 4.45
CA ARG A 37 32.16 6.76 4.32
C ARG A 37 30.92 6.51 5.17
N PHE A 38 29.92 5.80 4.66
CA PHE A 38 28.67 5.49 5.35
C PHE A 38 28.34 4.00 5.36
N ARG A 39 27.48 3.53 6.26
CA ARG A 39 27.05 2.12 6.32
C ARG A 39 25.97 1.78 5.30
N SER A 40 25.25 2.80 4.82
CA SER A 40 24.16 2.62 3.86
C SER A 40 23.96 3.82 2.96
N GLY A 41 23.34 3.60 1.80
CA GLY A 41 22.94 4.70 0.91
C GLY A 41 21.88 5.63 1.52
N ALA A 42 21.13 5.18 2.53
CA ALA A 42 20.20 6.03 3.27
C ALA A 42 20.94 7.02 4.18
N GLU A 43 22.02 6.58 4.83
CA GLU A 43 22.91 7.43 5.63
C GLU A 43 23.64 8.45 4.75
N GLU A 44 24.20 8.01 3.63
CA GLU A 44 24.82 8.89 2.63
C GLU A 44 23.86 10.00 2.18
N ALA A 45 22.64 9.61 1.79
CA ALA A 45 21.61 10.55 1.34
C ALA A 45 21.18 11.53 2.45
N ALA A 46 21.02 11.04 3.69
CA ALA A 46 20.66 11.87 4.84
C ALA A 46 21.76 12.88 5.19
N PHE A 47 23.03 12.48 5.11
CA PHE A 47 24.16 13.38 5.30
C PHE A 47 24.19 14.49 4.26
N ILE A 48 24.07 14.15 2.97
CA ILE A 48 24.08 15.15 1.88
C ILE A 48 22.90 16.13 2.05
N ALA A 49 21.71 15.62 2.38
CA ALA A 49 20.54 16.45 2.63
C ALA A 49 20.75 17.38 3.85
N HIS A 50 21.37 16.88 4.92
CA HIS A 50 21.75 17.68 6.09
C HIS A 50 22.72 18.81 5.71
N GLN A 51 23.78 18.52 4.93
CA GLN A 51 24.74 19.54 4.52
C GLN A 51 24.12 20.64 3.66
N CYS A 52 23.30 20.26 2.68
CA CYS A 52 22.59 21.25 1.84
C CYS A 52 21.62 22.11 2.68
N ARG A 53 20.88 21.49 3.61
CA ARG A 53 19.96 22.22 4.50
C ARG A 53 20.72 23.13 5.46
N SER A 54 21.85 22.67 6.00
CA SER A 54 22.72 23.46 6.88
C SER A 54 23.30 24.67 6.14
N ALA A 55 23.84 24.47 4.94
CA ALA A 55 24.39 25.54 4.12
C ALA A 55 23.35 26.61 3.77
N HIS A 56 22.11 26.20 3.47
CA HIS A 56 21.03 27.15 3.21
C HIS A 56 20.64 27.96 4.45
N LEU A 57 20.48 27.28 5.60
CA LEU A 57 19.98 27.92 6.83
C LEU A 57 21.04 28.74 7.58
N ARG A 58 22.31 28.29 7.58
CA ARG A 58 23.40 28.91 8.35
C ARG A 58 24.25 29.85 7.49
N ASP A 59 24.55 29.43 6.26
CA ASP A 59 25.48 30.14 5.38
C ASP A 59 24.76 31.00 4.32
N GLY A 60 23.42 30.89 4.22
CA GLY A 60 22.60 31.70 3.31
C GLY A 60 22.72 31.31 1.84
N VAL A 61 23.26 30.12 1.52
CA VAL A 61 23.45 29.66 0.14
C VAL A 61 22.10 29.26 -0.46
N SER A 62 21.77 29.76 -1.66
CA SER A 62 20.55 29.39 -2.38
C SER A 62 20.58 27.91 -2.75
N TYR A 63 19.43 27.22 -2.73
CA TYR A 63 19.37 25.83 -3.19
C TYR A 63 19.78 25.66 -4.66
N SER A 64 19.50 26.66 -5.51
CA SER A 64 19.94 26.70 -6.90
C SER A 64 21.46 26.70 -7.09
N ASP A 65 22.22 27.10 -6.06
CA ASP A 65 23.68 27.06 -6.02
C ASP A 65 24.22 25.77 -5.38
N MET A 66 23.39 24.72 -5.29
CA MET A 66 23.76 23.40 -4.79
C MET A 66 23.47 22.30 -5.81
N ALA A 67 24.37 21.32 -5.90
CA ALA A 67 24.16 20.15 -6.77
C ALA A 67 24.69 18.84 -6.17
N VAL A 68 24.05 17.74 -6.55
CA VAL A 68 24.51 16.37 -6.32
C VAL A 68 24.80 15.72 -7.67
N ILE A 69 26.06 15.32 -7.85
CA ILE A 69 26.56 14.71 -9.08
C ILE A 69 26.67 13.20 -8.88
N LEU A 70 26.03 12.47 -9.78
CA LEU A 70 26.05 11.01 -9.83
C LEU A 70 26.67 10.52 -11.15
N ARG A 71 27.14 9.27 -11.17
CA ARG A 71 27.61 8.65 -12.41
C ARG A 71 26.46 8.34 -13.38
N SER A 72 25.36 7.84 -12.84
CA SER A 72 24.16 7.45 -13.58
C SER A 72 22.91 7.70 -12.74
N PRO A 73 21.76 8.02 -13.36
CA PRO A 73 20.49 8.06 -12.64
C PRO A 73 20.11 6.63 -12.20
N GLY A 74 19.52 6.48 -11.02
CA GLY A 74 19.19 5.16 -10.46
C GLY A 74 18.79 5.23 -8.98
N GLY A 75 18.93 4.11 -8.26
CA GLY A 75 18.49 3.98 -6.86
C GLY A 75 19.07 5.04 -5.91
N THR A 76 20.33 5.44 -6.09
CA THR A 76 20.98 6.52 -5.31
C THR A 76 20.28 7.87 -5.52
N ALA A 77 19.88 8.19 -6.75
CA ALA A 77 19.13 9.43 -7.04
C ALA A 77 17.78 9.42 -6.31
N SER A 78 17.05 8.31 -6.35
CA SER A 78 15.77 8.18 -5.65
C SER A 78 15.93 8.25 -4.13
N ALA A 79 17.01 7.67 -3.57
CA ALA A 79 17.33 7.76 -2.14
C ALA A 79 17.61 9.21 -1.72
N LEU A 80 18.43 9.93 -2.50
CA LEU A 80 18.69 11.36 -2.28
C LEU A 80 17.42 12.19 -2.32
N ARG A 81 16.55 11.99 -3.31
CA ARG A 81 15.26 12.71 -3.41
C ARG A 81 14.38 12.49 -2.19
N ARG A 82 14.28 11.26 -1.71
CA ARG A 82 13.55 10.95 -0.47
C ARG A 82 14.16 11.66 0.73
N ALA A 83 15.49 11.64 0.87
CA ALA A 83 16.18 12.32 1.97
C ALA A 83 15.98 13.84 1.95
N PHE A 84 16.13 14.48 0.78
CA PHE A 84 15.86 15.91 0.61
C PHE A 84 14.40 16.27 0.90
N SER A 85 13.44 15.48 0.39
CA SER A 85 12.02 15.68 0.66
C SER A 85 11.70 15.55 2.15
N TYR A 86 12.36 14.63 2.87
CA TYR A 86 12.19 14.44 4.31
C TYR A 86 12.63 15.66 5.13
N VAL A 87 13.69 16.37 4.70
CA VAL A 87 14.17 17.59 5.35
C VAL A 87 13.58 18.89 4.76
N GLY A 88 12.63 18.78 3.83
CA GLY A 88 11.98 19.93 3.19
C GLY A 88 12.91 20.75 2.29
N VAL A 89 13.92 20.11 1.69
CA VAL A 89 14.78 20.71 0.67
C VAL A 89 14.16 20.47 -0.71
N PRO A 90 13.89 21.53 -1.49
CA PRO A 90 13.36 21.40 -2.84
C PRO A 90 14.41 20.79 -3.78
N VAL A 91 13.98 19.87 -4.65
CA VAL A 91 14.84 19.19 -5.62
C VAL A 91 14.16 19.18 -6.98
N ALA A 92 14.92 19.31 -8.06
CA ALA A 92 14.43 19.15 -9.43
C ALA A 92 13.65 17.84 -9.61
N SER A 93 12.53 17.84 -10.34
CA SER A 93 11.75 16.63 -10.63
C SER A 93 12.53 15.65 -11.53
N GLU A 94 12.22 14.35 -11.43
CA GLU A 94 12.70 13.38 -12.42
C GLU A 94 11.87 13.49 -13.68
N LEU A 95 12.54 13.49 -14.83
CA LEU A 95 11.89 13.28 -16.12
C LEU A 95 11.32 11.85 -16.14
N GLN A 96 10.00 11.73 -16.15
CA GLN A 96 9.29 10.46 -16.29
C GLN A 96 8.67 10.38 -17.68
N ALA A 97 8.57 9.17 -18.22
CA ALA A 97 7.75 8.95 -19.40
C ALA A 97 6.30 9.34 -19.09
N LEU A 98 5.63 9.99 -20.05
CA LEU A 98 4.30 10.57 -19.84
C LEU A 98 3.26 9.53 -19.41
N ALA A 99 3.35 8.31 -19.93
CA ALA A 99 2.46 7.21 -19.57
C ALA A 99 2.63 6.73 -18.11
N GLY A 100 3.83 6.87 -17.54
CA GLY A 100 4.14 6.48 -16.17
C GLY A 100 3.82 7.57 -15.13
N ASN A 101 3.50 8.78 -15.56
CA ASN A 101 3.21 9.89 -14.65
C ASN A 101 1.82 9.69 -14.00
N PRO A 102 1.71 9.63 -12.66
CA PRO A 102 0.46 9.35 -11.95
C PRO A 102 -0.61 10.44 -12.15
N ALA A 103 -0.21 11.69 -12.41
CA ALA A 103 -1.13 12.79 -12.67
C ALA A 103 -1.76 12.69 -14.06
N ILE A 104 -1.02 12.17 -15.05
CA ILE A 104 -1.46 12.05 -16.45
C ILE A 104 -2.19 10.72 -16.71
N ALA A 105 -1.77 9.64 -16.06
CA ALA A 105 -2.28 8.29 -16.32
C ALA A 105 -3.82 8.19 -16.29
N PRO A 106 -4.58 8.86 -15.38
CA PRO A 106 -6.03 8.87 -15.41
C PRO A 106 -6.64 9.50 -16.67
N PHE A 107 -6.03 10.55 -17.22
CA PHE A 107 -6.48 11.20 -18.45
C PHE A 107 -6.29 10.29 -19.66
N LEU A 108 -5.11 9.64 -19.75
CA LEU A 108 -4.84 8.65 -20.79
C LEU A 108 -5.74 7.42 -20.66
N LEU A 109 -6.04 6.98 -19.43
CA LEU A 109 -6.99 5.90 -19.18
C LEU A 109 -8.40 6.26 -19.65
N LEU A 110 -8.88 7.46 -19.33
CA LEU A 110 -10.19 7.94 -19.78
C LEU A 110 -10.24 8.04 -21.31
N ALA A 111 -9.18 8.57 -21.94
CA ALA A 111 -9.04 8.61 -23.39
C ALA A 111 -9.12 7.20 -24.01
N ARG A 112 -8.38 6.21 -23.46
CA ARG A 112 -8.41 4.80 -23.90
C ARG A 112 -9.79 4.17 -23.80
N VAL A 113 -10.52 4.46 -22.72
CA VAL A 113 -11.91 3.99 -22.52
C VAL A 113 -12.86 4.67 -23.51
N ALA A 114 -12.68 5.98 -23.76
CA ALA A 114 -13.50 6.74 -24.71
C ALA A 114 -13.37 6.25 -26.16
N ILE A 115 -12.14 5.94 -26.60
CA ILE A 115 -11.86 5.40 -27.95
C ILE A 115 -12.08 3.88 -28.06
N LYS A 116 -12.52 3.21 -26.99
CA LYS A 116 -12.70 1.75 -26.90
C LYS A 116 -11.42 0.92 -27.11
N ALA A 117 -10.25 1.50 -26.88
CA ALA A 117 -8.98 0.76 -26.87
C ALA A 117 -8.84 -0.10 -25.60
N GLN A 118 -9.54 0.28 -24.52
CA GLN A 118 -9.58 -0.45 -23.26
C GLN A 118 -11.04 -0.55 -22.77
N PRO A 119 -11.51 -1.71 -22.29
CA PRO A 119 -12.88 -1.84 -21.80
C PRO A 119 -13.07 -1.13 -20.45
N LEU A 120 -14.30 -0.62 -20.23
CA LEU A 120 -14.75 -0.20 -18.91
C LEU A 120 -15.06 -1.47 -18.09
N ASN A 121 -14.23 -1.75 -17.11
CA ASN A 121 -14.39 -2.85 -16.16
C ASN A 121 -14.20 -2.30 -14.73
N LEU A 122 -14.31 -3.15 -13.71
CA LEU A 122 -14.22 -2.69 -12.33
C LEU A 122 -12.89 -1.98 -12.02
N ASP A 123 -11.76 -2.51 -12.47
CA ASP A 123 -10.44 -1.89 -12.24
C ASP A 123 -10.32 -0.52 -12.92
N THR A 124 -10.74 -0.40 -14.18
CA THR A 124 -10.66 0.89 -14.90
C THR A 124 -11.65 1.90 -14.33
N ALA A 125 -12.86 1.46 -13.95
CA ALA A 125 -13.86 2.30 -13.30
C ALA A 125 -13.35 2.84 -11.94
N GLU A 126 -12.80 1.98 -11.09
CA GLU A 126 -12.27 2.39 -9.78
C GLU A 126 -11.12 3.38 -9.93
N ARG A 127 -10.18 3.16 -10.85
CA ARG A 127 -9.08 4.09 -11.13
C ARG A 127 -9.57 5.46 -11.61
N LEU A 128 -10.60 5.50 -12.46
CA LEU A 128 -11.19 6.75 -12.93
C LEU A 128 -11.95 7.49 -11.80
N LEU A 129 -12.69 6.76 -10.97
CA LEU A 129 -13.43 7.35 -9.85
C LEU A 129 -12.50 7.87 -8.74
N MET A 130 -11.37 7.22 -8.49
CA MET A 130 -10.36 7.65 -7.51
C MET A 130 -9.37 8.69 -8.04
N SER A 131 -9.49 9.08 -9.31
CA SER A 131 -8.66 10.16 -9.88
C SER A 131 -9.04 11.53 -9.33
N GLU A 132 -8.21 12.55 -9.55
CA GLU A 132 -8.48 13.94 -9.12
C GLU A 132 -9.81 14.51 -9.65
N PHE A 133 -10.23 14.13 -10.87
CA PHE A 133 -11.52 14.54 -11.43
C PHE A 133 -12.69 13.64 -10.96
N GLY A 134 -12.39 12.40 -10.56
CA GLY A 134 -13.36 11.49 -9.97
C GLY A 134 -13.68 11.85 -8.52
N GLY A 135 -12.67 12.15 -7.71
CA GLY A 135 -12.78 12.62 -6.33
C GLY A 135 -13.41 11.63 -5.36
N ALA A 136 -13.48 10.33 -5.70
CA ALA A 136 -13.93 9.29 -4.79
C ALA A 136 -12.77 8.75 -3.94
N ASP A 137 -13.07 8.40 -2.70
CA ASP A 137 -12.21 7.54 -1.88
C ASP A 137 -12.80 6.12 -1.75
N SER A 138 -12.06 5.20 -1.16
CA SER A 138 -12.48 3.81 -0.99
C SER A 138 -13.77 3.67 -0.15
N ILE A 139 -13.99 4.59 0.79
CA ILE A 139 -15.18 4.62 1.65
C ILE A 139 -16.41 5.07 0.85
N SER A 140 -16.26 6.12 0.05
CA SER A 140 -17.28 6.68 -0.82
C SER A 140 -17.68 5.66 -1.88
N LEU A 141 -16.72 4.96 -2.49
CA LEU A 141 -17.02 3.86 -3.42
C LEU A 141 -17.86 2.75 -2.76
N ARG A 142 -17.51 2.35 -1.53
CA ARG A 142 -18.29 1.34 -0.79
C ARG A 142 -19.70 1.84 -0.47
N ARG A 143 -19.84 3.11 -0.08
CA ARG A 143 -21.13 3.75 0.20
C ARG A 143 -22.00 3.83 -1.05
N ILE A 144 -21.44 4.30 -2.17
CA ILE A 144 -22.09 4.39 -3.48
C ILE A 144 -22.58 3.01 -3.91
N ARG A 145 -21.71 1.99 -3.87
CA ARG A 145 -22.09 0.61 -4.21
C ARG A 145 -23.25 0.15 -3.34
N ARG A 146 -23.16 0.27 -2.00
CA ARG A 146 -24.27 -0.12 -1.10
C ARG A 146 -25.57 0.62 -1.39
N ALA A 147 -25.51 1.92 -1.67
CA ALA A 147 -26.68 2.71 -2.04
C ALA A 147 -27.31 2.22 -3.35
N MET A 148 -26.49 1.92 -4.37
CA MET A 148 -26.97 1.32 -5.62
C MET A 148 -27.62 -0.05 -5.39
N ILE A 149 -27.07 -0.87 -4.49
CA ILE A 149 -27.68 -2.16 -4.13
C ILE A 149 -29.04 -1.96 -3.46
N SER A 150 -29.16 -1.00 -2.55
CA SER A 150 -30.40 -0.72 -1.84
C SER A 150 -31.47 -0.07 -2.73
N ALA A 151 -31.08 0.63 -3.79
CA ALA A 151 -31.98 1.30 -4.71
C ALA A 151 -32.44 0.43 -5.89
N ARG A 152 -32.02 -0.85 -5.94
CA ARG A 152 -32.46 -1.80 -6.97
C ARG A 152 -33.97 -2.03 -6.88
N SER A 153 -34.63 -2.11 -8.04
CA SER A 153 -36.02 -2.55 -8.13
C SER A 153 -36.13 -4.06 -7.92
N ASP A 154 -37.27 -4.52 -7.41
CA ASP A 154 -37.57 -5.95 -7.28
C ASP A 154 -37.45 -6.65 -8.64
N GLY A 155 -36.62 -7.71 -8.71
CA GLY A 155 -36.32 -8.46 -9.94
C GLY A 155 -35.08 -8.01 -10.71
N ASP A 156 -34.33 -7.01 -10.23
CA ASP A 156 -33.02 -6.64 -10.79
C ASP A 156 -31.87 -7.46 -10.20
N ASP A 157 -31.43 -8.48 -10.95
CA ASP A 157 -30.36 -9.40 -10.57
C ASP A 157 -28.94 -8.84 -10.83
N ARG A 158 -28.81 -7.59 -11.29
CA ARG A 158 -27.49 -6.99 -11.55
C ARG A 158 -26.67 -6.89 -10.27
N SER A 159 -25.38 -7.25 -10.37
CA SER A 159 -24.44 -7.06 -9.28
C SER A 159 -24.18 -5.58 -9.02
N GLY A 160 -23.74 -5.22 -7.81
CA GLY A 160 -23.33 -3.84 -7.51
C GLY A 160 -22.19 -3.33 -8.41
N THR A 161 -21.37 -4.23 -8.94
CA THR A 161 -20.36 -3.91 -9.95
C THR A 161 -20.99 -3.57 -11.29
N GLN A 162 -21.96 -4.37 -11.74
CA GLN A 162 -22.66 -4.10 -13.01
C GLN A 162 -23.40 -2.76 -12.95
N LEU A 163 -24.10 -2.48 -11.85
CA LEU A 163 -24.77 -1.20 -11.63
C LEU A 163 -23.80 -0.01 -11.70
N LEU A 164 -22.61 -0.15 -11.12
CA LEU A 164 -21.57 0.87 -11.19
C LEU A 164 -21.09 1.13 -12.62
N LEU A 165 -20.84 0.06 -13.38
CA LEU A 165 -20.39 0.16 -14.77
C LEU A 165 -21.48 0.77 -15.66
N ASP A 166 -22.72 0.31 -15.52
CA ASP A 166 -23.88 0.83 -16.24
C ASP A 166 -24.11 2.33 -15.92
N ALA A 167 -23.92 2.73 -14.66
CA ALA A 167 -24.07 4.12 -14.24
C ALA A 167 -22.99 5.04 -14.85
N ILE A 168 -21.73 4.58 -14.93
CA ILE A 168 -20.66 5.33 -15.60
C ILE A 168 -20.90 5.37 -17.13
N ASP A 169 -21.42 4.29 -17.71
CA ASP A 169 -21.57 4.16 -19.16
C ASP A 169 -22.80 4.91 -19.71
N ASN A 170 -23.94 4.77 -19.04
CA ASN A 170 -25.26 5.25 -19.47
C ASN A 170 -25.73 6.50 -18.72
N GLY A 171 -25.13 6.84 -17.58
CA GLY A 171 -25.52 8.00 -16.77
C GLY A 171 -26.79 7.81 -15.94
N ASP A 172 -27.29 6.58 -15.83
CA ASP A 172 -28.46 6.26 -15.00
C ASP A 172 -28.05 6.19 -13.52
N ILE A 173 -28.20 7.32 -12.83
CA ILE A 173 -27.75 7.52 -11.46
C ILE A 173 -28.95 7.96 -10.62
N THR A 174 -29.51 7.02 -9.87
CA THR A 174 -30.71 7.23 -9.05
C THR A 174 -30.41 7.43 -7.56
N ILE A 175 -29.13 7.55 -7.20
CA ILE A 175 -28.68 7.59 -5.80
C ILE A 175 -28.04 8.93 -5.42
N GLU A 176 -28.29 9.37 -4.20
CA GLU A 176 -27.67 10.55 -3.60
C GLU A 176 -26.20 10.30 -3.25
N GLY A 177 -25.32 11.30 -3.46
CA GLY A 177 -23.88 11.20 -3.17
C GLY A 177 -23.05 10.43 -4.19
N ALA A 178 -23.55 10.28 -5.42
CA ALA A 178 -22.83 9.67 -6.56
C ALA A 178 -22.13 10.70 -7.46
N ASP A 179 -21.76 11.87 -6.92
CA ASP A 179 -21.17 12.98 -7.68
C ASP A 179 -19.91 12.56 -8.45
N SER A 180 -19.12 11.63 -7.90
CA SER A 180 -17.95 11.07 -8.57
C SER A 180 -18.30 10.31 -9.85
N ILE A 181 -19.40 9.56 -9.85
CA ILE A 181 -19.88 8.85 -11.04
C ILE A 181 -20.38 9.86 -12.07
N ILE A 182 -21.17 10.85 -11.63
CA ILE A 182 -21.68 11.91 -12.51
C ILE A 182 -20.52 12.62 -13.22
N ARG A 183 -19.50 13.05 -12.47
CA ARG A 183 -18.31 13.71 -13.04
C ARG A 183 -17.60 12.84 -14.07
N VAL A 184 -17.31 11.58 -13.74
CA VAL A 184 -16.63 10.65 -14.66
C VAL A 184 -17.48 10.35 -15.89
N HIS A 185 -18.79 10.14 -15.72
CA HIS A 185 -19.73 9.91 -16.81
C HIS A 185 -19.78 11.11 -17.77
N THR A 186 -20.02 12.33 -17.26
CA THR A 186 -20.06 13.55 -18.06
C THR A 186 -18.75 13.78 -18.82
N LEU A 187 -17.62 13.51 -18.17
CA LEU A 187 -16.31 13.64 -18.81
C LEU A 187 -16.10 12.60 -19.91
N LEU A 188 -16.50 11.35 -19.66
CA LEU A 188 -16.43 10.26 -20.61
C LEU A 188 -17.35 10.48 -21.81
N GLU A 189 -18.55 11.03 -21.60
CA GLU A 189 -19.50 11.40 -22.66
C GLU A 189 -18.87 12.42 -23.63
N LYS A 190 -18.27 13.49 -23.10
CA LYS A 190 -17.58 14.51 -23.89
C LYS A 190 -16.39 13.95 -24.66
N ALA A 191 -15.59 13.10 -24.02
CA ALA A 191 -14.47 12.42 -24.69
C ALA A 191 -14.96 11.51 -25.83
N ARG A 192 -16.06 10.77 -25.61
CA ARG A 192 -16.68 9.90 -26.62
C ARG A 192 -17.26 10.69 -27.79
N ALA A 193 -17.80 11.89 -27.54
CA ALA A 193 -18.30 12.75 -28.61
C ALA A 193 -17.16 13.12 -29.58
N VAL A 194 -15.99 13.50 -29.06
CA VAL A 194 -14.80 13.79 -29.89
C VAL A 194 -14.25 12.53 -30.54
N ALA A 195 -14.16 11.42 -29.81
CA ALA A 195 -13.67 10.15 -30.36
C ALA A 195 -14.52 9.57 -31.53
N ARG A 196 -15.79 10.00 -31.67
CA ARG A 196 -16.66 9.61 -32.78
C ARG A 196 -16.40 10.42 -34.05
N ASP A 197 -15.78 11.59 -33.93
CA ASP A 197 -15.39 12.41 -35.08
C ASP A 197 -14.14 11.82 -35.73
N LYS A 198 -14.23 11.50 -37.02
CA LYS A 198 -13.11 10.93 -37.79
C LYS A 198 -12.02 11.94 -38.12
N SER A 199 -12.34 13.23 -38.00
CA SER A 199 -11.38 14.33 -38.21
C SER A 199 -10.70 14.80 -36.93
N ALA A 200 -11.16 14.32 -35.76
CA ALA A 200 -10.55 14.69 -34.49
C ALA A 200 -9.12 14.17 -34.39
N LEU A 201 -8.27 15.03 -33.84
CA LEU A 201 -6.87 14.74 -33.58
C LEU A 201 -6.65 14.41 -32.10
N ALA A 202 -5.43 13.99 -31.77
CA ALA A 202 -5.09 13.58 -30.40
C ALA A 202 -5.24 14.74 -29.39
N ASP A 203 -4.82 15.94 -29.80
CA ASP A 203 -4.92 17.18 -29.05
C ASP A 203 -6.38 17.60 -28.81
N ASP A 204 -7.28 17.41 -29.78
CA ASP A 204 -8.72 17.67 -29.60
C ASP A 204 -9.32 16.78 -28.51
N LEU A 205 -9.00 15.48 -28.52
CA LEU A 205 -9.49 14.53 -27.53
C LEU A 205 -8.98 14.87 -26.13
N LEU A 206 -7.67 15.12 -26.00
CA LEU A 206 -7.06 15.46 -24.71
C LEU A 206 -7.58 16.80 -24.18
N TRP A 207 -7.78 17.79 -25.06
CA TRP A 207 -8.35 19.09 -24.70
C TRP A 207 -9.78 18.95 -24.19
N ALA A 208 -10.61 18.16 -24.86
CA ALA A 208 -11.98 17.91 -24.43
C ALA A 208 -12.05 17.27 -23.04
N ILE A 209 -11.08 16.41 -22.69
CA ILE A 209 -10.99 15.85 -21.34
C ILE A 209 -10.49 16.93 -20.36
N TRP A 210 -9.36 17.57 -20.64
CA TRP A 210 -8.74 18.54 -19.72
C TRP A 210 -9.63 19.75 -19.40
N ASP A 211 -10.26 20.37 -20.40
CA ASP A 211 -11.06 21.59 -20.20
C ASP A 211 -12.37 21.33 -19.43
N ASN A 212 -12.87 20.09 -19.48
CA ASN A 212 -14.11 19.68 -18.84
C ASN A 212 -13.92 18.93 -17.52
N ALA A 213 -12.69 18.63 -17.13
CA ALA A 213 -12.38 18.01 -15.86
C ALA A 213 -12.64 18.99 -14.69
N VAL A 214 -13.38 18.53 -13.69
CA VAL A 214 -13.74 19.30 -12.48
C VAL A 214 -13.38 18.52 -11.22
N THR A 215 -13.01 19.23 -10.15
CA THR A 215 -12.69 18.65 -8.84
C THR A 215 -13.96 18.29 -8.06
N SER A 216 -13.80 17.63 -6.90
CA SER A 216 -14.89 17.38 -5.94
C SER A 216 -15.64 18.66 -5.55
N ASP A 217 -14.94 19.79 -5.50
CA ASP A 217 -15.48 21.10 -5.12
C ASP A 217 -16.12 21.83 -6.32
N SER A 218 -16.35 21.12 -7.44
CA SER A 218 -16.94 21.66 -8.68
C SER A 218 -16.14 22.79 -9.34
N GLN A 219 -14.83 22.87 -9.07
CA GLN A 219 -13.93 23.82 -9.74
C GLN A 219 -13.26 23.16 -10.94
N LYS A 220 -12.98 23.93 -12.01
CA LYS A 220 -12.16 23.42 -13.12
C LYS A 220 -10.81 22.94 -12.58
N LEU A 221 -10.42 21.72 -12.95
CA LEU A 221 -9.18 21.10 -12.47
C LEU A 221 -7.95 21.94 -12.85
N SER A 222 -7.95 22.52 -14.05
CA SER A 222 -6.91 23.45 -14.51
C SER A 222 -6.74 24.69 -13.62
N SER A 223 -7.84 25.22 -13.08
CA SER A 223 -7.82 26.37 -12.17
C SER A 223 -7.37 25.97 -10.76
N ALA A 224 -7.77 24.78 -10.30
CA ALA A 224 -7.35 24.22 -9.02
C ALA A 224 -5.84 23.97 -8.99
N TRP A 225 -5.31 23.26 -10.00
CA TRP A 225 -3.88 22.98 -10.12
C TRP A 225 -3.05 24.26 -10.24
N ARG A 226 -3.49 25.24 -11.05
CA ARG A 226 -2.82 26.55 -11.15
C ARG A 226 -2.79 27.30 -9.82
N THR A 227 -3.89 27.29 -9.08
CA THR A 227 -3.96 27.97 -7.78
C THR A 227 -3.06 27.26 -6.76
N GLN A 228 -2.96 25.93 -6.83
CA GLN A 228 -2.11 25.14 -5.96
C GLN A 228 -0.62 25.31 -6.29
N SER A 229 -0.24 25.35 -7.57
CA SER A 229 1.16 25.52 -7.98
C SER A 229 1.76 26.86 -7.54
N LEU A 230 0.94 27.91 -7.48
CA LEU A 230 1.34 29.23 -6.97
C LEU A 230 1.59 29.26 -5.44
N ARG A 231 1.21 28.22 -4.70
CA ARG A 231 1.45 28.15 -3.25
C ARG A 231 2.85 27.63 -2.97
N PRO A 232 3.62 28.25 -2.05
CA PRO A 232 4.92 27.72 -1.67
C PRO A 232 4.80 26.37 -0.94
N GLY A 233 5.82 25.51 -1.08
CA GLY A 233 5.94 24.24 -0.38
C GLY A 233 5.71 23.00 -1.24
N VAL A 234 5.77 21.82 -0.62
CA VAL A 234 5.75 20.51 -1.31
C VAL A 234 4.49 20.29 -2.15
N ARG A 235 3.32 20.71 -1.64
CA ARG A 235 2.04 20.57 -2.36
C ARG A 235 1.96 21.45 -3.61
N GLY A 236 2.58 22.64 -3.58
CA GLY A 236 2.65 23.51 -4.75
C GLY A 236 3.64 22.99 -5.78
N ALA A 237 4.82 22.55 -5.35
CA ALA A 237 5.81 21.93 -6.23
C ALA A 237 5.27 20.65 -6.91
N ALA A 238 4.45 19.86 -6.23
CA ALA A 238 3.77 18.73 -6.83
C ALA A 238 2.79 19.16 -7.93
N ALA A 239 1.92 20.13 -7.64
CA ALA A 239 0.95 20.64 -8.62
C ALA A 239 1.62 21.32 -9.83
N ASP A 240 2.74 22.02 -9.61
CA ASP A 240 3.56 22.63 -10.66
C ASP A 240 4.13 21.57 -11.60
N ARG A 241 4.73 20.51 -11.04
CA ARG A 241 5.21 19.35 -11.79
C ARG A 241 4.08 18.66 -12.56
N ASP A 242 2.91 18.51 -11.95
CA ASP A 242 1.77 17.84 -12.58
C ASP A 242 1.22 18.68 -13.76
N LEU A 243 1.25 20.02 -13.65
CA LEU A 243 0.95 20.95 -14.76
C LEU A 243 1.99 20.87 -15.88
N ASP A 244 3.29 20.89 -15.55
CA ASP A 244 4.37 20.76 -16.53
C ASP A 244 4.24 19.46 -17.33
N ALA A 245 3.92 18.37 -16.65
CA ALA A 245 3.72 17.08 -17.29
C ALA A 245 2.49 17.11 -18.23
N MET A 246 1.39 17.75 -17.83
CA MET A 246 0.22 17.96 -18.69
C MET A 246 0.56 18.81 -19.93
N MET A 247 1.34 19.88 -19.76
CA MET A 247 1.81 20.70 -20.89
C MET A 247 2.68 19.87 -21.85
N GLN A 248 3.59 19.05 -21.33
CA GLN A 248 4.44 18.18 -22.12
C GLN A 248 3.62 17.13 -22.91
N LEU A 249 2.53 16.61 -22.33
CA LEU A 249 1.58 15.75 -23.04
C LEU A 249 0.94 16.49 -24.23
N PHE A 250 0.44 17.71 -24.03
CA PHE A 250 -0.16 18.50 -25.11
C PHE A 250 0.86 18.85 -26.20
N GLU A 251 2.10 19.20 -25.85
CA GLU A 251 3.17 19.43 -26.83
C GLU A 251 3.55 18.16 -27.61
N SER A 252 3.52 17.00 -26.97
CA SER A 252 3.72 15.71 -27.64
C SER A 252 2.57 15.41 -28.62
N ALA A 253 1.33 15.60 -28.18
CA ALA A 253 0.14 15.42 -29.01
C ALA A 253 0.13 16.36 -30.22
N ALA A 254 0.43 17.65 -30.03
CA ALA A 254 0.49 18.63 -31.10
C ALA A 254 1.56 18.27 -32.15
N ARG A 255 2.77 17.92 -31.72
CA ARG A 255 3.84 17.48 -32.63
C ARG A 255 3.46 16.21 -33.40
N TYR A 256 2.78 15.27 -32.75
CA TYR A 256 2.27 14.07 -33.41
C TYR A 256 1.23 14.41 -34.46
N SER A 257 0.26 15.25 -34.13
CA SER A 257 -0.78 15.74 -35.05
C SER A 257 -0.20 16.49 -36.24
N GLU A 258 0.81 17.33 -36.05
CA GLU A 258 1.52 18.02 -37.14
C GLU A 258 2.25 17.05 -38.07
N ARG A 259 2.89 16.01 -37.50
CA ARG A 259 3.64 15.00 -38.26
C ARG A 259 2.73 14.02 -38.99
N PHE A 260 1.59 13.69 -38.40
CA PHE A 260 0.63 12.73 -38.93
C PHE A 260 -0.81 13.29 -38.92
N PRO A 261 -1.14 14.25 -39.80
CA PRO A 261 -2.46 14.93 -39.78
C PRO A 261 -3.66 14.03 -40.10
N LEU A 262 -3.43 12.83 -40.63
CA LEU A 262 -4.47 11.85 -40.96
C LEU A 262 -4.56 10.72 -39.91
N SER A 263 -3.73 10.77 -38.87
CA SER A 263 -3.77 9.80 -37.77
C SER A 263 -4.80 10.25 -36.73
N GLY A 264 -5.78 9.39 -36.45
CA GLY A 264 -6.76 9.63 -35.40
C GLY A 264 -6.15 9.51 -33.99
N PRO A 265 -6.91 9.86 -32.94
CA PRO A 265 -6.42 9.94 -31.56
C PRO A 265 -5.90 8.60 -31.03
N ALA A 266 -6.46 7.49 -31.51
CA ALA A 266 -6.09 6.14 -31.09
C ALA A 266 -4.63 5.79 -31.41
N ALA A 267 -4.08 6.30 -32.51
CA ALA A 267 -2.71 6.01 -32.91
C ALA A 267 -1.70 6.68 -31.96
N PHE A 268 -1.95 7.94 -31.59
CA PHE A 268 -1.15 8.66 -30.60
C PHE A 268 -1.21 8.01 -29.21
N ILE A 269 -2.42 7.66 -28.74
CA ILE A 269 -2.61 7.04 -27.43
C ILE A 269 -1.93 5.66 -27.35
N ALA A 270 -1.84 4.93 -28.47
CA ALA A 270 -1.07 3.69 -28.53
C ALA A 270 0.44 3.94 -28.49
N GLU A 271 0.95 4.95 -29.20
CA GLU A 271 2.37 5.32 -29.19
C GLU A 271 2.84 5.75 -27.80
N ILE A 272 2.11 6.66 -27.15
CA ILE A 272 2.48 7.15 -25.81
C ILE A 272 2.43 6.04 -24.76
N ALA A 273 1.54 5.04 -24.92
CA ALA A 273 1.47 3.89 -24.03
C ALA A 273 2.69 2.95 -24.14
N THR A 274 3.44 3.04 -25.24
CA THR A 274 4.70 2.30 -25.47
C THR A 274 5.95 3.14 -25.22
N GLU A 275 5.79 4.41 -24.85
CA GLU A 275 6.91 5.31 -24.57
C GLU A 275 7.48 5.01 -23.17
N ASP A 276 8.64 4.35 -23.13
CA ASP A 276 9.36 4.03 -21.89
C ASP A 276 10.44 5.06 -21.54
N ILE A 277 10.76 5.98 -22.46
CA ILE A 277 11.83 6.96 -22.32
C ILE A 277 11.19 8.34 -22.22
N ALA A 278 11.54 9.10 -21.19
CA ALA A 278 11.10 10.48 -21.09
C ALA A 278 11.67 11.32 -22.25
N GLY A 279 10.81 11.97 -23.02
CA GLY A 279 11.22 12.93 -24.04
C GLY A 279 11.95 14.13 -23.44
N ASP A 280 12.92 14.69 -24.18
CA ASP A 280 13.61 15.93 -23.79
C ASP A 280 12.60 17.08 -23.63
N VAL A 281 12.57 17.71 -22.46
CA VAL A 281 11.79 18.92 -22.21
C VAL A 281 12.52 20.10 -22.85
N ILE A 282 12.00 20.61 -23.96
CA ILE A 282 12.54 21.79 -24.65
C ILE A 282 12.08 23.09 -23.96
N THR A 283 11.05 23.03 -23.11
CA THR A 283 10.39 24.18 -22.49
C THR A 283 10.95 24.56 -21.12
N ALA A 284 12.22 24.95 -21.06
CA ALA A 284 12.73 25.71 -19.92
C ALA A 284 12.42 27.22 -20.10
N LYS A 285 11.15 27.64 -19.91
CA LYS A 285 10.74 29.07 -19.99
C LYS A 285 10.22 29.68 -18.69
N GLY A 286 10.34 29.00 -17.56
CA GLY A 286 10.01 29.54 -16.23
C GLY A 286 11.21 30.15 -15.50
N VAL A 287 10.94 31.07 -14.56
CA VAL A 287 11.88 31.41 -13.48
C VAL A 287 12.24 30.10 -12.78
N ARG A 288 13.51 29.71 -12.77
CA ARG A 288 13.92 28.47 -12.11
C ARG A 288 13.58 28.57 -10.62
N PRO A 289 12.74 27.67 -10.08
CA PRO A 289 12.56 27.62 -8.64
C PRO A 289 13.90 27.42 -7.93
N ASP A 290 14.03 27.91 -6.70
CA ASP A 290 15.22 27.70 -5.87
C ASP A 290 15.25 26.23 -5.41
N PHE A 291 15.99 25.36 -6.09
CA PHE A 291 16.07 23.92 -5.82
C PHE A 291 17.47 23.34 -6.00
N VAL A 292 17.75 22.24 -5.30
CA VAL A 292 18.97 21.45 -5.45
C VAL A 292 18.88 20.59 -6.70
N GLU A 293 19.94 20.60 -7.51
CA GLU A 293 20.00 19.78 -8.72
C GLU A 293 20.62 18.40 -8.45
N ILE A 294 19.92 17.32 -8.80
CA ILE A 294 20.49 15.96 -8.84
C ILE A 294 20.69 15.59 -10.30
N LEU A 295 21.93 15.43 -10.72
CA LEU A 295 22.28 15.30 -12.14
C LEU A 295 23.45 14.35 -12.37
N THR A 296 23.60 13.94 -13.62
CA THR A 296 24.75 13.10 -14.02
C THR A 296 25.98 13.97 -14.26
N VAL A 297 27.17 13.38 -14.12
CA VAL A 297 28.44 14.05 -14.44
C VAL A 297 28.48 14.65 -15.86
N HIS A 298 27.79 14.04 -16.83
CA HIS A 298 27.70 14.55 -18.20
C HIS A 298 26.88 15.84 -18.27
N SER A 299 25.75 15.89 -17.54
CA SER A 299 24.88 17.06 -17.41
C SER A 299 25.53 18.19 -16.59
N ALA A 300 26.54 17.88 -15.78
CA ALA A 300 27.27 18.86 -14.97
C ALA A 300 28.25 19.71 -15.79
N LYS A 301 28.62 19.24 -16.99
CA LYS A 301 29.68 19.86 -17.80
C LYS A 301 29.34 21.32 -18.14
N GLY A 302 30.29 22.21 -17.89
CA GLY A 302 30.15 23.64 -18.18
C GLY A 302 29.36 24.44 -17.14
N ARG A 303 28.90 23.80 -16.06
CA ARG A 303 28.15 24.41 -14.96
C ARG A 303 29.01 24.44 -13.69
N GLN A 304 28.60 25.20 -12.69
CA GLN A 304 29.28 25.34 -11.40
C GLN A 304 28.28 25.73 -10.32
N TRP A 305 28.55 25.30 -9.09
CA TRP A 305 27.71 25.50 -7.90
C TRP A 305 28.59 25.84 -6.70
N ASP A 306 28.03 26.48 -5.69
CA ASP A 306 28.78 26.82 -4.48
C ASP A 306 29.02 25.58 -3.62
N LEU A 307 28.04 24.69 -3.54
CA LEU A 307 28.14 23.39 -2.88
C LEU A 307 27.89 22.25 -3.87
N VAL A 308 28.81 21.28 -3.95
CA VAL A 308 28.63 20.06 -4.74
C VAL A 308 28.89 18.82 -3.89
N ALA A 309 27.99 17.84 -3.96
CA ALA A 309 28.22 16.49 -3.47
C ALA A 309 28.44 15.54 -4.65
N VAL A 310 29.55 14.80 -4.68
CA VAL A 310 29.79 13.68 -5.60
C VAL A 310 29.48 12.40 -4.85
N ALA A 311 28.36 11.77 -5.19
CA ALA A 311 27.80 10.66 -4.43
C ALA A 311 27.86 9.34 -5.19
N GLY A 312 27.83 8.23 -4.44
CA GLY A 312 27.84 6.88 -4.99
C GLY A 312 29.14 6.49 -5.69
N LEU A 313 30.30 6.87 -5.13
CA LEU A 313 31.60 6.35 -5.59
C LEU A 313 31.81 4.93 -5.08
N GLN A 314 31.15 3.99 -5.75
CA GLN A 314 31.13 2.58 -5.41
C GLN A 314 31.83 1.76 -6.49
N GLU A 315 32.50 0.69 -6.08
CA GLU A 315 33.11 -0.25 -7.00
C GLU A 315 32.07 -0.83 -7.96
N GLY A 316 32.43 -0.95 -9.25
CA GLY A 316 31.50 -1.36 -10.32
C GLY A 316 30.40 -0.34 -10.70
N THR A 317 30.25 0.77 -9.96
CA THR A 317 29.34 1.88 -10.31
C THR A 317 30.10 3.06 -10.89
N TRP A 318 31.14 3.54 -10.21
CA TRP A 318 32.01 4.61 -10.68
C TRP A 318 33.44 4.36 -10.17
N PRO A 319 34.37 3.86 -11.01
CA PRO A 319 34.32 3.75 -12.48
C PRO A 319 33.35 2.69 -13.02
N ASN A 320 32.67 3.03 -14.13
CA ASN A 320 31.88 2.07 -14.89
C ASN A 320 32.71 1.54 -16.06
N LEU A 321 33.31 0.36 -15.88
CA LEU A 321 34.16 -0.30 -16.87
C LEU A 321 33.40 -1.28 -17.80
N LYS A 322 32.06 -1.26 -17.78
CA LYS A 322 31.25 -2.11 -18.67
C LYS A 322 31.31 -1.59 -20.10
N THR A 323 31.65 -2.47 -21.04
CA THR A 323 31.69 -2.15 -22.48
C THR A 323 30.27 -1.90 -23.01
N ARG A 324 30.03 -0.73 -23.59
CA ARG A 324 28.67 -0.29 -23.97
C ARG A 324 28.13 -0.95 -25.25
N SER A 325 29.03 -1.47 -26.07
CA SER A 325 28.72 -2.05 -27.38
C SER A 325 29.33 -3.45 -27.51
N SER A 326 28.98 -4.38 -26.61
CA SER A 326 29.53 -5.74 -26.64
C SER A 326 29.20 -6.51 -27.93
N LEU A 327 28.02 -6.28 -28.52
CA LEU A 327 27.56 -6.99 -29.72
C LEU A 327 28.28 -6.54 -31.00
N LEU A 328 28.44 -5.24 -31.20
CA LEU A 328 29.12 -4.69 -32.39
C LEU A 328 30.62 -4.45 -32.17
N GLY A 329 31.11 -4.46 -30.92
CA GLY A 329 32.50 -4.24 -30.57
C GLY A 329 33.07 -2.87 -30.98
N ALA A 330 32.25 -1.81 -30.95
CA ALA A 330 32.62 -0.49 -31.48
C ALA A 330 33.91 0.09 -30.87
N GLU A 331 34.10 -0.04 -29.55
CA GLU A 331 35.32 0.42 -28.85
C GLU A 331 36.57 -0.32 -29.36
N ARG A 332 36.47 -1.63 -29.57
CA ARG A 332 37.55 -2.45 -30.14
C ARG A 332 37.85 -2.08 -31.59
N LEU A 333 36.83 -1.73 -32.38
CA LEU A 333 37.02 -1.29 -33.77
C LEU A 333 37.85 -0.01 -33.86
N VAL A 334 37.57 0.97 -32.99
CA VAL A 334 38.35 2.22 -32.91
C VAL A 334 39.80 1.93 -32.53
N GLU A 335 40.03 1.06 -31.54
CA GLU A 335 41.39 0.72 -31.11
C GLU A 335 42.14 -0.14 -32.15
N ARG A 336 41.44 -0.98 -32.91
CA ARG A 336 42.00 -1.73 -34.04
C ARG A 336 42.47 -0.81 -35.17
N GLN A 337 41.76 0.30 -35.40
CA GLN A 337 42.17 1.32 -36.37
C GLN A 337 43.42 2.08 -35.89
N ARG A 338 43.49 2.41 -34.60
CA ARG A 338 44.64 3.09 -33.98
C ARG A 338 45.87 2.19 -33.87
N ASN A 339 45.65 0.88 -33.70
CA ASN A 339 46.68 -0.13 -33.46
C ASN A 339 46.50 -1.36 -34.39
N PRO A 340 46.93 -1.26 -35.67
CA PRO A 340 46.64 -2.27 -36.70
C PRO A 340 47.33 -3.63 -36.50
N ASP A 341 48.40 -3.71 -35.70
CA ASP A 341 49.22 -4.92 -35.57
C ASP A 341 49.13 -5.58 -34.19
N ILE A 342 48.24 -5.08 -33.32
CA ILE A 342 48.08 -5.59 -31.96
C ILE A 342 47.10 -6.78 -31.92
N PRO A 343 47.46 -7.88 -31.22
CA PRO A 343 46.57 -9.02 -30.94
C PRO A 343 45.26 -8.61 -30.25
N ARG A 344 44.21 -9.43 -30.43
CA ARG A 344 42.85 -9.11 -29.95
C ARG A 344 42.77 -8.94 -28.43
N ASP A 345 43.39 -9.83 -27.68
CA ASP A 345 43.46 -9.80 -26.22
C ASP A 345 44.11 -8.50 -25.71
N GLN A 346 45.19 -8.06 -26.36
CA GLN A 346 45.85 -6.80 -26.03
C GLN A 346 45.00 -5.58 -26.41
N LEU A 347 44.24 -5.64 -27.52
CA LEU A 347 43.28 -4.59 -27.89
C LEU A 347 42.15 -4.46 -26.86
N ASP A 348 41.63 -5.57 -26.33
CA ASP A 348 40.59 -5.55 -25.30
C ASP A 348 41.13 -4.88 -24.01
N VAL A 349 42.39 -5.13 -23.64
CA VAL A 349 43.06 -4.45 -22.51
C VAL A 349 43.24 -2.95 -22.77
N ILE A 350 43.64 -2.56 -24.00
CA ILE A 350 43.79 -1.15 -24.38
C ILE A 350 42.43 -0.42 -24.32
N ALA A 351 41.36 -1.04 -24.85
CA ALA A 351 40.02 -0.49 -24.80
C ALA A 351 39.53 -0.31 -23.35
N ALA A 352 39.74 -1.31 -22.49
CA ALA A 352 39.42 -1.21 -21.06
C ALA A 352 40.23 -0.11 -20.35
N SER A 353 41.53 0.01 -20.65
CA SER A 353 42.36 1.10 -20.13
C SER A 353 41.92 2.48 -20.64
N GLY A 354 41.43 2.58 -21.86
CA GLY A 354 40.86 3.81 -22.41
C GLY A 354 39.58 4.22 -21.68
N LEU A 355 38.69 3.25 -21.41
CA LEU A 355 37.47 3.49 -20.64
C LEU A 355 37.76 3.96 -19.22
N MET A 356 38.77 3.38 -18.55
CA MET A 356 39.22 3.85 -17.23
C MET A 356 39.70 5.30 -17.28
N GLN A 357 40.50 5.69 -18.28
CA GLN A 357 40.96 7.07 -18.46
C GLN A 357 39.81 8.04 -18.72
N ASP A 358 38.78 7.62 -19.46
CA ASP A 358 37.59 8.42 -19.68
C ASP A 358 36.78 8.60 -18.39
N GLU A 359 36.65 7.56 -17.56
CA GLU A 359 36.01 7.64 -16.24
C GLU A 359 36.80 8.54 -15.26
N GLU A 360 38.13 8.48 -15.26
CA GLU A 360 39.00 9.40 -14.50
C GLU A 360 38.76 10.87 -14.91
N ARG A 361 38.65 11.13 -16.22
CA ARG A 361 38.34 12.48 -16.74
C ARG A 361 36.95 12.95 -16.30
N LEU A 362 35.95 12.07 -16.33
CA LEU A 362 34.61 12.38 -15.84
C LEU A 362 34.65 12.71 -14.34
N PHE A 363 35.34 11.92 -13.53
CA PHE A 363 35.47 12.19 -12.11
C PHE A 363 36.17 13.53 -11.84
N HIS A 364 37.25 13.86 -12.56
CA HIS A 364 37.86 15.19 -12.47
C HIS A 364 36.90 16.32 -12.88
N VAL A 365 36.04 16.11 -13.87
CA VAL A 365 35.00 17.09 -14.20
C VAL A 365 34.09 17.31 -12.99
N ALA A 366 33.65 16.25 -12.30
CA ALA A 366 32.81 16.36 -11.10
C ALA A 366 33.51 17.13 -9.95
N LEU A 367 34.77 16.82 -9.66
CA LEU A 367 35.57 17.48 -8.60
C LEU A 367 35.72 18.99 -8.80
N THR A 368 35.69 19.44 -10.05
CA THR A 368 35.92 20.85 -10.42
C THR A 368 34.64 21.67 -10.57
N ARG A 369 33.48 21.14 -10.18
CA ARG A 369 32.19 21.86 -10.25
C ARG A 369 31.89 22.73 -9.04
N ALA A 370 32.50 22.46 -7.89
CA ALA A 370 32.30 23.20 -6.64
C ALA A 370 33.13 24.49 -6.60
N LYS A 371 32.54 25.60 -6.15
CA LYS A 371 33.25 26.84 -5.86
C LYS A 371 33.74 26.93 -4.41
N HIS A 372 32.92 26.48 -3.44
CA HIS A 372 33.20 26.62 -2.01
C HIS A 372 33.24 25.30 -1.24
N SER A 373 32.26 24.42 -1.42
CA SER A 373 32.18 23.17 -0.64
C SER A 373 32.05 21.96 -1.54
N LEU A 374 32.96 21.00 -1.40
CA LEU A 374 32.93 19.72 -2.12
C LEU A 374 32.82 18.56 -1.12
N PHE A 375 31.75 17.78 -1.23
CA PHE A 375 31.58 16.54 -0.48
C PHE A 375 31.75 15.34 -1.41
N ILE A 376 32.50 14.34 -0.99
CA ILE A 376 32.77 13.12 -1.73
C ILE A 376 32.34 11.96 -0.85
N THR A 377 31.41 11.14 -1.32
CA THR A 377 30.75 10.14 -0.49
C THR A 377 30.77 8.75 -1.10
N ALA A 378 30.86 7.76 -0.22
CA ALA A 378 30.79 6.34 -0.55
C ALA A 378 30.12 5.58 0.60
N VAL A 379 29.54 4.43 0.27
CA VAL A 379 29.00 3.44 1.20
C VAL A 379 30.00 2.30 1.35
N GLN A 380 30.01 1.68 2.53
CA GLN A 380 30.78 0.48 2.84
C GLN A 380 29.95 -0.47 3.70
N ARG A 381 29.73 -1.69 3.19
CA ARG A 381 29.08 -2.82 3.89
C ARG A 381 29.60 -4.14 3.31
N ASP A 382 29.16 -5.29 3.84
CA ASP A 382 29.68 -6.60 3.45
C ASP A 382 29.62 -6.91 1.93
N ASP A 383 28.66 -6.32 1.20
CA ASP A 383 28.43 -6.50 -0.24
C ASP A 383 28.70 -5.25 -1.09
N GLU A 384 29.10 -4.12 -0.50
CA GLU A 384 29.44 -2.88 -1.23
C GLU A 384 30.72 -2.26 -0.71
N GLU A 385 31.63 -1.96 -1.62
CA GLU A 385 32.91 -1.32 -1.32
C GLU A 385 33.05 0.03 -2.05
N PRO A 386 33.68 1.04 -1.41
CA PRO A 386 34.10 2.26 -2.08
C PRO A 386 35.01 1.96 -3.28
N SER A 387 34.90 2.76 -4.33
CA SER A 387 35.80 2.60 -5.48
C SER A 387 37.20 3.15 -5.21
N HIS A 388 38.18 2.72 -6.00
CA HIS A 388 39.54 3.25 -5.94
C HIS A 388 39.61 4.79 -6.11
N PHE A 389 38.65 5.39 -6.82
CA PHE A 389 38.54 6.85 -6.94
C PHE A 389 38.24 7.52 -5.60
N PHE A 390 37.38 6.92 -4.78
CA PHE A 390 37.07 7.41 -3.46
C PHE A 390 38.31 7.31 -2.55
N GLU A 391 38.92 6.14 -2.47
CA GLU A 391 40.08 5.87 -1.60
C GLU A 391 41.26 6.81 -1.90
N THR A 392 41.54 7.04 -3.19
CA THR A 392 42.62 7.96 -3.60
C THR A 392 42.40 9.37 -3.04
N ILE A 393 41.16 9.87 -3.07
CA ILE A 393 40.85 11.20 -2.56
C ILE A 393 40.80 11.22 -1.03
N GLU A 394 40.33 10.16 -0.41
CA GLU A 394 40.31 10.03 1.05
C GLU A 394 41.72 10.08 1.63
N VAL A 395 42.66 9.29 1.10
CA VAL A 395 44.07 9.31 1.50
C VAL A 395 44.67 10.71 1.30
N MET A 396 44.34 11.36 0.17
CA MET A 396 44.80 12.71 -0.13
C MET A 396 44.29 13.76 0.86
N VAL A 397 43.00 13.72 1.23
CA VAL A 397 42.34 14.74 2.04
C VAL A 397 42.52 14.50 3.54
N ASN A 398 42.29 13.28 4.01
CA ASN A 398 42.35 12.94 5.42
C ASN A 398 43.78 12.70 5.92
N LYS A 399 44.74 12.47 5.00
CA LYS A 399 46.18 12.26 5.30
C LYS A 399 46.44 11.14 6.32
N THR A 400 45.53 10.19 6.39
CA THR A 400 45.58 9.05 7.29
C THR A 400 45.33 7.79 6.48
N ASP A 401 46.29 6.88 6.54
CA ASP A 401 46.19 5.51 6.02
C ASP A 401 45.94 4.61 7.23
N LEU A 402 44.69 4.60 7.71
CA LEU A 402 44.30 3.79 8.86
C LEU A 402 43.98 2.38 8.37
N ASP A 403 44.45 1.36 9.10
CA ASP A 403 44.13 -0.05 8.83
C ASP A 403 42.62 -0.33 8.91
N GLU A 404 41.87 0.47 9.68
CA GLU A 404 40.41 0.42 9.76
C GLU A 404 39.77 1.73 9.27
N PRO A 405 38.86 1.66 8.28
CA PRO A 405 38.19 2.83 7.74
C PRO A 405 37.17 3.41 8.75
N VAL A 406 37.26 4.72 9.01
CA VAL A 406 36.33 5.40 9.92
C VAL A 406 35.02 5.75 9.20
N LEU A 407 33.92 5.17 9.67
CA LEU A 407 32.59 5.49 9.20
C LEU A 407 32.13 6.84 9.77
N THR A 408 31.47 7.64 8.94
CA THR A 408 30.94 8.95 9.32
C THR A 408 29.58 8.77 9.99
N ASP A 409 29.46 9.29 11.22
CA ASP A 409 28.16 9.39 11.88
C ASP A 409 27.29 10.45 11.20
N VAL A 410 26.05 10.10 10.88
CA VAL A 410 25.11 11.00 10.24
C VAL A 410 24.53 11.97 11.27
N PRO A 411 24.67 13.30 11.09
CA PRO A 411 24.08 14.26 12.00
C PRO A 411 22.56 14.17 12.01
N ARG A 412 21.94 14.55 13.14
CA ARG A 412 20.47 14.64 13.24
C ARG A 412 19.92 15.51 12.11
N PRO A 413 18.84 15.06 11.41
CA PRO A 413 18.16 15.89 10.43
C PRO A 413 17.70 17.23 11.02
N ILE A 414 17.86 18.32 10.26
CA ILE A 414 17.43 19.67 10.69
C ILE A 414 15.92 19.81 10.46
N THR A 415 15.14 19.07 11.23
CA THR A 415 13.67 19.07 11.20
C THR A 415 13.10 19.20 12.61
N ALA A 416 11.91 19.80 12.73
CA ALA A 416 11.23 19.91 14.01
C ALA A 416 10.91 18.54 14.64
N PRO A 417 10.39 17.52 13.91
CA PRO A 417 10.16 16.19 14.48
C PRO A 417 11.43 15.54 15.04
N ALA A 418 12.56 15.65 14.33
CA ALA A 418 13.82 15.06 14.78
C ALA A 418 14.34 15.74 16.04
N LEU A 419 14.26 17.08 16.13
CA LEU A 419 14.64 17.82 17.34
C LEU A 419 13.76 17.43 18.52
N VAL A 420 12.43 17.41 18.32
CA VAL A 420 11.49 17.03 19.37
C VAL A 420 11.76 15.61 19.87
N ALA A 421 12.04 14.66 18.98
CA ALA A 421 12.38 13.29 19.37
C ALA A 421 13.65 13.22 20.24
N GLU A 422 14.71 13.93 19.86
CA GLU A 422 15.96 14.01 20.64
C GLU A 422 15.72 14.67 22.01
N LEU A 423 15.00 15.79 22.06
CA LEU A 423 14.70 16.47 23.33
C LEU A 423 13.83 15.60 24.23
N ARG A 424 12.83 14.90 23.69
CA ARG A 424 12.00 13.95 24.45
C ARG A 424 12.81 12.80 25.03
N ALA A 425 13.76 12.24 24.28
CA ALA A 425 14.65 11.20 24.78
C ALA A 425 15.55 11.70 25.94
N ASN A 426 15.90 12.99 25.93
CA ASN A 426 16.74 13.61 26.95
C ASN A 426 15.97 14.11 28.19
N LEU A 427 14.63 13.98 28.26
CA LEU A 427 13.83 14.38 29.42
C LEU A 427 14.12 13.57 30.69
N HIS A 428 14.78 12.42 30.56
CA HIS A 428 15.17 11.57 31.68
C HIS A 428 16.70 11.55 31.92
N GLY A 429 17.47 12.38 31.22
CA GLY A 429 18.94 12.44 31.33
C GLY A 429 19.46 13.70 32.00
N ASP A 430 20.78 13.91 31.96
CA ASP A 430 21.47 15.04 32.58
C ASP A 430 21.00 16.42 32.04
N ASN A 431 20.52 16.45 30.80
CA ASN A 431 20.04 17.65 30.12
C ASN A 431 18.51 17.83 30.21
N ALA A 432 17.83 17.15 31.13
CA ALA A 432 16.36 17.14 31.22
C ALA A 432 15.74 18.54 31.33
N VAL A 433 16.34 19.43 32.14
CA VAL A 433 15.83 20.79 32.36
C VAL A 433 15.92 21.64 31.08
N GLU A 434 17.05 21.56 30.37
CA GLU A 434 17.24 22.27 29.11
C GLU A 434 16.32 21.70 28.02
N ALA A 435 16.20 20.38 27.94
CA ALA A 435 15.33 19.72 26.99
C ALA A 435 13.86 20.11 27.19
N ALA A 436 13.39 20.15 28.43
CA ALA A 436 12.04 20.60 28.78
C ALA A 436 11.81 22.08 28.43
N ALA A 437 12.79 22.95 28.71
CA ALA A 437 12.71 24.37 28.36
C ALA A 437 12.63 24.60 26.85
N LEU A 438 13.42 23.86 26.06
CA LEU A 438 13.40 23.91 24.60
C LEU A 438 12.07 23.39 24.04
N LEU A 439 11.56 22.26 24.55
CA LEU A 439 10.23 21.74 24.16
C LEU A 439 9.13 22.76 24.47
N LYS A 440 9.17 23.40 25.64
CA LYS A 440 8.19 24.44 26.01
C LYS A 440 8.25 25.64 25.07
N THR A 441 9.45 26.07 24.70
CA THR A 441 9.65 27.16 23.74
C THR A 441 9.10 26.79 22.36
N MET A 442 9.44 25.60 21.86
CA MET A 442 8.94 25.09 20.57
C MET A 442 7.42 24.98 20.52
N SER A 443 6.79 24.48 21.58
CA SER A 443 5.33 24.41 21.71
C SER A 443 4.69 25.82 21.66
N THR A 444 5.29 26.79 22.35
CA THR A 444 4.81 28.19 22.37
C THR A 444 4.89 28.84 20.98
N GLU A 445 5.90 28.50 20.19
CA GLU A 445 6.07 28.96 18.80
C GLU A 445 5.23 28.16 17.76
N GLY A 446 4.31 27.32 18.22
CA GLY A 446 3.35 26.61 17.36
C GLY A 446 3.80 25.25 16.82
N ILE A 447 4.90 24.68 17.33
CA ILE A 447 5.30 23.30 16.98
C ILE A 447 4.48 22.31 17.81
N TYR A 448 3.37 21.84 17.23
CA TYR A 448 2.40 20.97 17.93
C TYR A 448 3.01 19.69 18.52
N LEU A 449 4.03 19.11 17.87
CA LEU A 449 4.70 17.89 18.33
C LEU A 449 5.45 18.06 19.65
N ALA A 450 5.85 19.29 19.99
CA ALA A 450 6.56 19.58 21.23
C ALA A 450 5.63 19.62 22.46
N ASP A 451 4.32 19.71 22.24
CA ASP A 451 3.31 19.72 23.29
C ASP A 451 3.06 18.30 23.83
N PRO A 452 3.24 18.06 25.15
CA PRO A 452 2.97 16.76 25.78
C PRO A 452 1.57 16.21 25.53
N ASP A 453 0.56 17.07 25.39
CA ASP A 453 -0.84 16.65 25.17
C ASP A 453 -1.04 15.98 23.80
N ASN A 454 -0.12 16.23 22.86
CA ASN A 454 -0.12 15.63 21.53
C ASN A 454 0.77 14.38 21.43
N TRP A 455 1.40 13.95 22.52
CA TRP A 455 2.27 12.77 22.49
C TRP A 455 1.43 11.49 22.45
N ILE A 456 1.82 10.57 21.56
CA ILE A 456 1.20 9.25 21.51
C ILE A 456 1.34 8.58 22.89
N GLY A 457 0.23 8.11 23.44
CA GLY A 457 0.17 7.45 24.76
C GLY A 457 -0.05 8.39 25.95
N SER A 458 -0.06 9.71 25.76
CA SER A 458 -0.37 10.68 26.84
C SER A 458 -1.87 10.80 27.13
N VAL A 459 -2.71 10.56 26.12
CA VAL A 459 -4.16 10.75 26.21
C VAL A 459 -4.78 9.63 27.07
N PRO A 460 -5.61 9.97 28.08
CA PRO A 460 -6.29 8.97 28.89
C PRO A 460 -7.31 8.17 28.06
N LEU A 461 -7.76 7.03 28.59
CA LEU A 461 -8.86 6.28 28.00
C LEU A 461 -10.09 7.18 27.84
N SER A 462 -10.79 7.05 26.71
CA SER A 462 -12.01 7.82 26.45
C SER A 462 -13.15 7.47 27.41
N THR A 463 -13.16 6.24 27.92
CA THR A 463 -14.12 5.75 28.92
C THR A 463 -13.56 4.51 29.62
N ASP A 464 -13.93 4.35 30.89
CA ASP A 464 -13.73 3.15 31.73
C ASP A 464 -15.07 2.45 32.06
N GLN A 465 -16.16 2.89 31.43
CA GLN A 465 -17.49 2.35 31.64
C GLN A 465 -17.64 0.94 31.04
N PRO A 466 -18.49 0.09 31.64
CA PRO A 466 -18.83 -1.21 31.07
C PRO A 466 -19.53 -1.06 29.72
N VAL A 467 -19.38 -2.06 28.85
CA VAL A 467 -20.06 -2.09 27.55
C VAL A 467 -21.58 -2.13 27.73
N ILE A 468 -22.06 -2.84 28.76
CA ILE A 468 -23.47 -2.92 29.14
C ILE A 468 -23.60 -2.71 30.65
N GLU A 469 -24.47 -1.79 31.05
CA GLU A 469 -24.76 -1.49 32.46
C GLU A 469 -25.19 -2.75 33.25
N SER A 470 -24.91 -2.76 34.55
CA SER A 470 -25.08 -3.94 35.43
C SER A 470 -26.52 -4.43 35.56
N ASP A 471 -27.49 -3.55 35.37
CA ASP A 471 -28.93 -3.79 35.48
C ASP A 471 -29.58 -4.20 34.14
N LYS A 472 -28.84 -4.12 33.03
CA LYS A 472 -29.31 -4.49 31.70
C LYS A 472 -28.91 -5.91 31.32
N GLU A 473 -29.80 -6.57 30.58
CA GLU A 473 -29.55 -7.87 29.99
C GLU A 473 -28.44 -7.80 28.94
N VAL A 474 -27.61 -8.85 28.88
CA VAL A 474 -26.54 -9.02 27.90
C VAL A 474 -26.93 -10.11 26.92
N VAL A 475 -26.93 -9.77 25.63
CA VAL A 475 -27.23 -10.74 24.57
C VAL A 475 -26.03 -11.66 24.38
N VAL A 476 -26.25 -12.96 24.57
CA VAL A 476 -25.24 -13.99 24.40
C VAL A 476 -25.68 -14.94 23.30
N SER A 477 -24.92 -14.98 22.20
CA SER A 477 -25.11 -16.02 21.18
C SER A 477 -24.32 -17.28 21.55
N PRO A 478 -24.83 -18.50 21.22
CA PRO A 478 -24.13 -19.75 21.52
C PRO A 478 -22.69 -19.81 20.99
N SER A 479 -22.45 -19.35 19.76
CA SER A 479 -21.11 -19.26 19.17
C SER A 479 -20.26 -18.11 19.76
N GLY A 480 -20.91 -17.02 20.16
CA GLY A 480 -20.26 -15.88 20.82
C GLY A 480 -19.72 -16.25 22.20
N ALA A 481 -20.47 -17.03 22.98
CA ALA A 481 -20.07 -17.52 24.29
C ALA A 481 -18.78 -18.35 24.24
N GLU A 482 -18.69 -19.28 23.27
CA GLU A 482 -17.47 -20.08 23.06
C GLU A 482 -16.29 -19.20 22.64
N SER A 483 -16.51 -18.26 21.71
CA SER A 483 -15.46 -17.31 21.27
C SER A 483 -14.95 -16.43 22.42
N PHE A 484 -15.84 -15.97 23.30
CA PHE A 484 -15.51 -15.17 24.47
C PHE A 484 -14.64 -15.95 25.47
N VAL A 485 -15.03 -17.20 25.78
CA VAL A 485 -14.26 -18.07 26.67
C VAL A 485 -12.88 -18.40 26.08
N GLU A 486 -12.79 -18.60 24.76
CA GLU A 486 -11.50 -18.80 24.09
C GLU A 486 -10.57 -17.58 24.21
N CYS A 487 -11.10 -16.37 24.01
CA CYS A 487 -10.37 -15.10 24.14
C CYS A 487 -11.35 -13.91 24.09
N GLY A 488 -11.53 -13.21 25.23
CA GLY A 488 -12.47 -12.10 25.36
C GLY A 488 -12.13 -10.90 24.46
N VAL A 489 -10.84 -10.56 24.31
CA VAL A 489 -10.39 -9.46 23.43
C VAL A 489 -10.71 -9.75 21.96
N LYS A 490 -10.47 -10.99 21.51
CA LYS A 490 -10.81 -11.40 20.14
C LYS A 490 -12.31 -11.25 19.89
N TRP A 491 -13.12 -11.80 20.80
CA TRP A 491 -14.58 -11.70 20.70
C TRP A 491 -15.04 -10.24 20.63
N PHE A 492 -14.57 -9.39 21.56
CA PHE A 492 -15.00 -7.99 21.64
C PHE A 492 -14.64 -7.23 20.37
N LEU A 493 -13.40 -7.33 19.89
CA LEU A 493 -12.98 -6.60 18.69
C LEU A 493 -13.67 -7.12 17.42
N GLN A 494 -13.85 -8.43 17.25
CA GLN A 494 -14.55 -8.97 16.07
C GLN A 494 -16.02 -8.56 16.03
N ASN A 495 -16.70 -8.58 17.19
CA ASN A 495 -18.10 -8.18 17.26
C ASN A 495 -18.31 -6.68 17.02
N ASN A 496 -17.26 -5.87 17.15
CA ASN A 496 -17.26 -4.42 16.94
C ASN A 496 -16.46 -3.98 15.69
N GLY A 497 -16.36 -4.84 14.67
CA GLY A 497 -15.85 -4.48 13.34
C GLY A 497 -14.39 -4.86 13.04
N GLY A 498 -13.70 -5.55 13.95
CA GLY A 498 -12.36 -6.10 13.76
C GLY A 498 -12.35 -7.38 12.92
N THR A 499 -12.96 -7.35 11.73
CA THR A 499 -13.01 -8.48 10.78
C THR A 499 -12.50 -8.05 9.40
N ASP A 500 -11.78 -8.95 8.71
CA ASP A 500 -11.20 -8.70 7.39
C ASP A 500 -12.20 -8.94 6.22
N GLY A 501 -13.51 -8.92 6.52
CA GLY A 501 -14.57 -9.35 5.61
C GLY A 501 -14.84 -10.86 5.65
N ASP A 502 -15.89 -11.30 4.96
CA ASP A 502 -16.23 -12.72 4.86
C ASP A 502 -15.33 -13.41 3.82
N SER A 503 -14.64 -14.46 4.23
CA SER A 503 -13.91 -15.34 3.32
C SER A 503 -14.86 -16.18 2.45
N THR A 504 -14.40 -16.63 1.28
CA THR A 504 -15.17 -17.55 0.41
C THR A 504 -15.66 -18.78 1.18
N ALA A 505 -14.87 -19.28 2.14
CA ALA A 505 -15.25 -20.41 3.00
C ALA A 505 -16.41 -20.07 3.95
N GLN A 506 -16.49 -18.85 4.48
CA GLN A 506 -17.61 -18.40 5.32
C GLN A 506 -18.88 -18.22 4.50
N VAL A 507 -18.78 -17.57 3.33
CA VAL A 507 -19.91 -17.39 2.40
C VAL A 507 -20.43 -18.75 1.93
N LEU A 508 -19.52 -19.67 1.57
CA LEU A 508 -19.85 -21.04 1.23
C LEU A 508 -20.55 -21.76 2.39
N GLY A 509 -20.03 -21.61 3.62
CA GLY A 509 -20.67 -22.13 4.82
C GLY A 509 -22.14 -21.71 4.91
N SER A 510 -22.40 -20.40 4.94
CA SER A 510 -23.76 -19.85 4.99
C SER A 510 -24.65 -20.32 3.84
N ALA A 511 -24.10 -20.45 2.63
CA ALA A 511 -24.85 -20.97 1.49
C ALA A 511 -25.27 -22.44 1.72
N ILE A 512 -24.37 -23.29 2.24
CA ILE A 512 -24.69 -24.69 2.57
C ILE A 512 -25.79 -24.77 3.62
N HIS A 513 -25.77 -23.94 4.66
CA HIS A 513 -26.85 -23.87 5.66
C HIS A 513 -28.19 -23.47 5.02
N ALA A 514 -28.21 -22.45 4.16
CA ALA A 514 -29.41 -22.03 3.46
C ALA A 514 -30.00 -23.13 2.55
N PHE A 515 -29.15 -23.84 1.81
CA PHE A 515 -29.58 -24.97 0.98
C PHE A 515 -30.07 -26.16 1.82
N ALA A 516 -29.41 -26.44 2.94
CA ALA A 516 -29.84 -27.46 3.88
C ALA A 516 -31.22 -27.14 4.49
N ALA A 517 -31.44 -25.89 4.89
CA ALA A 517 -32.72 -25.43 5.41
C ALA A 517 -33.84 -25.54 4.38
N LYS A 518 -33.57 -25.12 3.13
CA LYS A 518 -34.51 -25.26 2.02
C LYS A 518 -34.96 -26.71 1.81
N MET A 519 -34.04 -27.67 1.89
CA MET A 519 -34.38 -29.10 1.74
C MET A 519 -35.32 -29.61 2.83
N VAL A 520 -35.19 -29.09 4.07
CA VAL A 520 -36.08 -29.45 5.18
C VAL A 520 -37.46 -28.80 5.01
N GLN A 521 -37.50 -27.56 4.55
CA GLN A 521 -38.72 -26.76 4.42
C GLN A 521 -39.55 -27.08 3.16
N GLU A 522 -38.92 -27.65 2.12
CA GLU A 522 -39.57 -28.07 0.87
C GLU A 522 -39.50 -29.60 0.69
N PRO A 523 -40.38 -30.38 1.37
CA PRO A 523 -40.39 -31.85 1.28
C PRO A 523 -40.62 -32.32 -0.17
N GLY A 524 -39.72 -33.16 -0.67
CA GLY A 524 -39.76 -33.67 -2.05
C GLY A 524 -38.63 -33.15 -2.94
N THR A 525 -37.89 -32.14 -2.49
CA THR A 525 -36.69 -31.65 -3.19
C THR A 525 -35.62 -32.73 -3.26
N THR A 526 -35.16 -33.03 -4.47
CA THR A 526 -34.13 -34.06 -4.72
C THR A 526 -32.71 -33.52 -4.55
N LYS A 527 -31.75 -34.43 -4.35
CA LYS A 527 -30.32 -34.08 -4.29
C LYS A 527 -29.86 -33.36 -5.56
N GLU A 528 -30.35 -33.82 -6.71
CA GLU A 528 -30.00 -33.29 -8.03
C GLU A 528 -30.48 -31.84 -8.21
N GLU A 529 -31.67 -31.50 -7.72
CA GLU A 529 -32.24 -30.16 -7.80
C GLU A 529 -31.46 -29.14 -6.95
N ILE A 530 -31.07 -29.50 -5.73
CA ILE A 530 -30.28 -28.60 -4.86
C ILE A 530 -28.88 -28.38 -5.43
N VAL A 531 -28.25 -29.44 -5.97
CA VAL A 531 -26.95 -29.31 -6.64
C VAL A 531 -27.06 -28.43 -7.89
N ALA A 532 -28.16 -28.51 -8.65
CA ALA A 532 -28.40 -27.63 -9.79
C ALA A 532 -28.55 -26.16 -9.35
N ASN A 533 -29.27 -25.91 -8.25
CA ASN A 533 -29.45 -24.56 -7.69
C ASN A 533 -28.14 -23.95 -7.16
N LEU A 534 -27.27 -24.76 -6.53
CA LEU A 534 -25.94 -24.31 -6.12
C LEU A 534 -25.11 -23.91 -7.34
N LYS A 535 -25.10 -24.74 -8.40
CA LYS A 535 -24.33 -24.49 -9.63
C LYS A 535 -24.79 -23.23 -10.35
N SER A 536 -26.10 -22.97 -10.44
CA SER A 536 -26.63 -21.75 -11.07
C SER A 536 -26.28 -20.49 -10.28
N SER A 537 -26.23 -20.60 -8.96
CA SER A 537 -25.97 -19.48 -8.04
C SER A 537 -24.49 -19.31 -7.69
N TRP A 538 -23.59 -20.16 -8.21
CA TRP A 538 -22.19 -20.22 -7.77
C TRP A 538 -21.45 -18.89 -7.91
N LYS A 539 -21.72 -18.13 -8.98
CA LYS A 539 -21.11 -16.81 -9.22
C LYS A 539 -21.43 -15.76 -8.16
N LEU A 540 -22.50 -15.97 -7.37
CA LEU A 540 -22.84 -15.11 -6.23
C LEU A 540 -22.01 -15.44 -4.99
N ILE A 541 -21.53 -16.69 -4.87
CA ILE A 541 -20.75 -17.21 -3.75
C ILE A 541 -19.25 -17.03 -4.00
N ASP A 542 -18.78 -17.43 -5.18
CA ASP A 542 -17.41 -17.27 -5.63
C ASP A 542 -17.41 -16.54 -7.00
N PRO A 543 -17.18 -15.22 -7.01
CA PRO A 543 -17.15 -14.44 -8.24
C PRO A 543 -15.90 -14.72 -9.09
N GLU A 544 -14.89 -15.42 -8.55
CA GLU A 544 -13.68 -15.75 -9.30
C GLU A 544 -13.94 -16.88 -10.31
N SER A 545 -13.18 -16.84 -11.41
CA SER A 545 -13.17 -17.89 -12.42
C SER A 545 -11.81 -18.58 -12.45
N GLY A 546 -11.78 -19.90 -12.46
CA GLY A 546 -10.54 -20.67 -12.56
C GLY A 546 -10.64 -22.02 -11.87
N TRP A 547 -9.51 -22.74 -11.81
CA TRP A 547 -9.44 -24.08 -11.22
C TRP A 547 -9.72 -24.08 -9.70
N VAL A 548 -9.39 -23.00 -8.99
CA VAL A 548 -9.66 -22.86 -7.55
C VAL A 548 -11.17 -22.78 -7.28
N SER A 549 -11.87 -21.88 -7.98
CA SER A 549 -13.33 -21.76 -7.91
C SER A 549 -14.04 -23.06 -8.33
N ALA A 550 -13.52 -23.76 -9.35
CA ALA A 550 -14.03 -25.08 -9.72
C ALA A 550 -13.86 -26.14 -8.61
N SER A 551 -12.71 -26.16 -7.93
CA SER A 551 -12.45 -27.07 -6.81
C SER A 551 -13.34 -26.74 -5.59
N HIS A 552 -13.55 -25.46 -5.29
CA HIS A 552 -14.49 -25.04 -4.25
C HIS A 552 -15.93 -25.48 -4.55
N LEU A 553 -16.37 -25.37 -5.81
CA LEU A 553 -17.68 -25.85 -6.25
C LEU A 553 -17.81 -27.37 -6.08
N GLU A 554 -16.78 -28.13 -6.45
CA GLU A 554 -16.77 -29.59 -6.28
C GLU A 554 -16.87 -30.01 -4.80
N ASN A 555 -16.13 -29.31 -3.93
CA ASN A 555 -16.21 -29.50 -2.48
C ASN A 555 -17.62 -29.17 -1.93
N ALA A 556 -18.21 -28.07 -2.38
CA ALA A 556 -19.56 -27.66 -2.00
C ALA A 556 -20.63 -28.70 -2.41
N VAL A 557 -20.53 -29.22 -3.63
CA VAL A 557 -21.40 -30.31 -4.12
C VAL A 557 -21.23 -31.58 -3.27
N THR A 558 -20.00 -31.91 -2.89
CA THR A 558 -19.71 -33.04 -2.01
C THR A 558 -20.33 -32.86 -0.62
N MET A 559 -20.25 -31.67 -0.03
CA MET A 559 -20.86 -31.35 1.26
C MET A 559 -22.40 -31.49 1.22
N LEU A 560 -23.05 -30.98 0.18
CA LEU A 560 -24.49 -31.14 -0.03
C LEU A 560 -24.89 -32.60 -0.22
N GLY A 561 -24.06 -33.38 -0.92
CA GLY A 561 -24.27 -34.82 -1.07
C GLY A 561 -24.27 -35.54 0.28
N LYS A 562 -23.31 -35.22 1.17
CA LYS A 562 -23.24 -35.77 2.53
C LYS A 562 -24.43 -35.35 3.38
N PHE A 563 -24.88 -34.11 3.25
CA PHE A 563 -26.08 -33.63 3.93
C PHE A 563 -27.33 -34.39 3.48
N ALA A 564 -27.55 -34.55 2.17
CA ALA A 564 -28.70 -35.27 1.63
C ALA A 564 -28.73 -36.74 2.09
N GLU A 565 -27.58 -37.41 2.14
CA GLU A 565 -27.47 -38.79 2.66
C GLU A 565 -27.75 -38.88 4.16
N TYR A 566 -27.27 -37.90 4.95
CA TYR A 566 -27.58 -37.82 6.38
C TYR A 566 -29.08 -37.57 6.62
N HIS A 567 -29.67 -36.65 5.86
CA HIS A 567 -31.09 -36.33 5.93
C HIS A 567 -31.97 -37.54 5.61
N ALA A 568 -31.66 -38.28 4.54
CA ALA A 568 -32.41 -39.49 4.16
C ALA A 568 -32.32 -40.65 5.17
N LYS A 569 -31.24 -40.72 5.96
CA LYS A 569 -31.03 -41.77 6.98
C LYS A 569 -31.59 -41.41 8.35
N THR A 570 -32.16 -40.22 8.51
CA THR A 570 -32.67 -39.76 9.81
C THR A 570 -33.84 -40.63 10.27
N THR A 571 -33.79 -41.13 11.50
CA THR A 571 -34.88 -41.92 12.11
C THR A 571 -35.82 -41.09 13.00
N ARG A 572 -35.38 -39.89 13.41
CA ARG A 572 -36.17 -38.93 14.19
C ARG A 572 -37.10 -38.12 13.30
N THR A 573 -38.15 -37.57 13.89
CA THR A 573 -39.08 -36.69 13.18
C THR A 573 -38.49 -35.30 13.09
N VAL A 574 -38.31 -34.76 11.88
CA VAL A 574 -37.78 -33.40 11.66
C VAL A 574 -38.89 -32.40 11.84
N VAL A 575 -38.68 -31.39 12.70
CA VAL A 575 -39.67 -30.33 12.96
C VAL A 575 -39.52 -29.22 11.94
N ASP A 576 -38.36 -28.58 11.91
CA ASP A 576 -38.06 -27.45 11.03
C ASP A 576 -36.53 -27.20 11.02
N ALA A 577 -36.09 -26.32 10.13
CA ALA A 577 -34.72 -25.82 10.02
C ALA A 577 -34.65 -24.30 10.27
N GLU A 578 -33.45 -23.81 10.64
CA GLU A 578 -33.20 -22.38 10.92
C GLU A 578 -34.16 -21.78 11.98
N MET A 579 -34.48 -22.58 13.00
CA MET A 579 -35.36 -22.13 14.07
C MET A 579 -34.64 -21.20 15.03
N ARG A 580 -35.25 -20.06 15.31
CA ARG A 580 -34.74 -19.07 16.27
C ARG A 580 -35.30 -19.31 17.66
N PHE A 581 -34.48 -19.09 18.67
CA PHE A 581 -34.90 -19.07 20.06
C PHE A 581 -34.34 -17.83 20.78
N ASP A 582 -35.06 -17.39 21.81
CA ASP A 582 -34.72 -16.22 22.62
C ASP A 582 -35.21 -16.48 24.05
N VAL A 583 -34.27 -16.75 24.96
CA VAL A 583 -34.58 -17.09 26.36
C VAL A 583 -33.78 -16.19 27.29
N SER A 584 -34.41 -15.74 28.38
CA SER A 584 -33.74 -14.94 29.41
C SER A 584 -33.39 -15.81 30.62
N LEU A 585 -32.12 -15.77 31.00
CA LEU A 585 -31.53 -16.48 32.13
C LEU A 585 -31.06 -15.47 33.18
N GLY A 586 -31.92 -14.59 33.66
CA GLY A 586 -31.49 -13.50 34.56
C GLY A 586 -30.81 -12.38 33.78
N ARG A 587 -29.48 -12.23 33.87
CA ARG A 587 -28.77 -11.18 33.11
C ARG A 587 -28.41 -11.64 31.70
N ALA A 588 -28.23 -12.95 31.48
CA ALA A 588 -27.91 -13.49 30.17
C ALA A 588 -29.19 -13.68 29.33
N ARG A 589 -29.32 -12.96 28.22
CA ARG A 589 -30.36 -13.22 27.20
C ARG A 589 -29.75 -14.06 26.08
N ILE A 590 -30.06 -15.35 26.06
CA ILE A 590 -29.51 -16.28 25.08
C ILE A 590 -30.34 -16.21 23.80
N ARG A 591 -29.70 -15.79 22.71
CA ARG A 591 -30.35 -15.64 21.40
C ARG A 591 -29.54 -16.32 20.32
N GLY A 592 -30.19 -17.17 19.53
CA GLY A 592 -29.52 -17.93 18.47
C GLY A 592 -30.48 -18.47 17.41
N SER A 593 -29.89 -19.04 16.37
CA SER A 593 -30.56 -19.90 15.39
C SER A 593 -29.98 -21.31 15.57
N ILE A 594 -30.82 -22.33 15.49
CA ILE A 594 -30.39 -23.72 15.36
C ILE A 594 -30.62 -24.17 13.93
N ASP A 595 -29.70 -24.97 13.38
CA ASP A 595 -29.82 -25.37 11.99
C ASP A 595 -30.99 -26.32 11.76
N ARG A 596 -31.25 -27.24 12.70
CA ARG A 596 -32.35 -28.20 12.61
C ARG A 596 -32.78 -28.72 13.97
N LEU A 597 -34.11 -28.82 14.15
CA LEU A 597 -34.74 -29.41 15.34
C LEU A 597 -35.39 -30.76 14.97
N GLU A 598 -35.14 -31.77 15.80
CA GLU A 598 -35.74 -33.10 15.68
C GLU A 598 -36.49 -33.49 16.96
N VAL A 599 -37.45 -34.41 16.85
CA VAL A 599 -38.23 -34.96 17.95
C VAL A 599 -38.05 -36.49 17.98
N GLU A 600 -37.69 -37.00 19.16
CA GLU A 600 -37.59 -38.43 19.47
C GLU A 600 -38.98 -39.06 19.68
N ALA A 601 -39.06 -40.39 19.66
CA ALA A 601 -40.33 -41.11 19.83
C ALA A 601 -41.01 -40.88 21.18
N ASP A 602 -40.25 -40.48 22.20
CA ASP A 602 -40.75 -40.13 23.55
C ASP A 602 -41.16 -38.65 23.68
N GLY A 603 -41.05 -37.86 22.60
CA GLY A 603 -41.40 -36.44 22.56
C GLY A 603 -40.27 -35.49 23.00
N SER A 604 -39.09 -36.01 23.36
CA SER A 604 -37.93 -35.17 23.68
C SER A 604 -37.30 -34.54 22.42
N LEU A 605 -36.71 -33.36 22.59
CA LEU A 605 -36.15 -32.55 21.50
C LEU A 605 -34.66 -32.82 21.30
N PHE A 606 -34.21 -32.92 20.06
CA PHE A 606 -32.80 -33.15 19.71
C PHE A 606 -32.34 -32.10 18.68
N ILE A 607 -31.21 -31.44 18.95
CA ILE A 607 -30.72 -30.32 18.13
C ILE A 607 -29.55 -30.77 17.26
N ILE A 608 -29.58 -30.37 15.98
CA ILE A 608 -28.51 -30.60 15.02
C ILE A 608 -27.91 -29.26 14.60
N ASP A 609 -26.58 -29.16 14.65
CA ASP A 609 -25.80 -28.02 14.16
C ASP A 609 -24.79 -28.52 13.10
N PHE A 610 -24.93 -28.07 11.86
CA PHE A 610 -24.10 -28.46 10.74
C PHE A 610 -22.80 -27.63 10.71
N LYS A 611 -21.68 -28.29 10.46
CA LYS A 611 -20.38 -27.64 10.28
C LYS A 611 -19.79 -27.97 8.92
N THR A 612 -19.42 -26.96 8.16
CA THR A 612 -18.75 -27.10 6.85
C THR A 612 -17.23 -27.23 6.95
N GLY A 613 -16.65 -27.05 8.14
CA GLY A 613 -15.21 -27.19 8.36
C GLY A 613 -14.72 -28.64 8.24
N GLY A 614 -13.49 -28.82 7.73
CA GLY A 614 -12.89 -30.15 7.54
C GLY A 614 -12.23 -30.76 8.78
N SER A 615 -12.06 -29.99 9.86
CA SER A 615 -11.42 -30.46 11.10
C SER A 615 -12.43 -30.57 12.24
N PRO A 616 -12.98 -31.76 12.52
CA PRO A 616 -13.93 -31.95 13.60
C PRO A 616 -13.25 -31.90 14.96
N ILE A 617 -13.93 -31.35 15.97
CA ILE A 617 -13.48 -31.42 17.37
C ILE A 617 -13.40 -32.88 17.84
N SER A 618 -12.70 -33.14 18.96
CA SER A 618 -12.66 -34.48 19.53
C SER A 618 -14.02 -34.89 20.12
N THR A 619 -14.27 -36.19 20.26
CA THR A 619 -15.49 -36.68 20.93
C THR A 619 -15.56 -36.28 22.40
N LYS A 620 -14.41 -36.05 23.04
CA LYS A 620 -14.33 -35.54 24.41
C LYS A 620 -14.76 -34.07 24.47
N ASP A 621 -14.20 -33.23 23.60
CA ASP A 621 -14.50 -31.80 23.57
C ASP A 621 -15.96 -31.53 23.19
N ALA A 622 -16.57 -32.39 22.36
CA ALA A 622 -17.98 -32.32 22.02
C ALA A 622 -18.91 -32.43 23.24
N LYS A 623 -18.54 -33.25 24.24
CA LYS A 623 -19.33 -33.40 25.47
C LYS A 623 -19.34 -32.14 26.33
N GLU A 624 -18.27 -31.35 26.27
CA GLU A 624 -18.10 -30.10 27.01
C GLU A 624 -18.37 -28.86 26.13
N ASN A 625 -18.85 -29.04 24.89
CA ASN A 625 -19.04 -27.94 23.96
C ASN A 625 -20.14 -26.99 24.44
N LEU A 626 -19.78 -25.71 24.56
CA LEU A 626 -20.66 -24.68 25.11
C LEU A 626 -21.77 -24.26 24.14
N GLN A 627 -21.51 -24.30 22.83
CA GLN A 627 -22.51 -23.98 21.81
C GLN A 627 -23.69 -24.96 21.90
N LEU A 628 -23.40 -26.27 21.88
CA LEU A 628 -24.40 -27.32 22.05
C LEU A 628 -25.12 -27.23 23.41
N ALA A 629 -24.37 -26.98 24.49
CA ALA A 629 -24.95 -26.86 25.82
C ALA A 629 -25.94 -25.68 25.92
N SER A 630 -25.63 -24.56 25.26
CA SER A 630 -26.50 -23.38 25.21
C SER A 630 -27.82 -23.66 24.50
N TYR A 631 -27.78 -24.48 23.44
CA TYR A 631 -28.99 -24.92 22.73
C TYR A 631 -29.88 -25.80 23.62
N GLN A 632 -29.28 -26.74 24.37
CA GLN A 632 -30.02 -27.59 25.30
C GLN A 632 -30.66 -26.77 26.45
N VAL A 633 -29.98 -25.74 26.94
CA VAL A 633 -30.58 -24.77 27.89
C VAL A 633 -31.73 -24.00 27.23
N GLY A 634 -31.60 -23.63 25.95
CA GLY A 634 -32.69 -23.01 25.18
C GLY A 634 -33.96 -23.87 25.13
N ILE A 635 -33.82 -25.19 24.99
CA ILE A 635 -34.96 -26.13 25.12
C ILE A 635 -35.54 -26.09 26.52
N ALA A 636 -34.70 -26.26 27.55
CA ALA A 636 -35.15 -26.34 28.94
C ALA A 636 -35.95 -25.11 29.41
N GLU A 637 -35.62 -23.94 28.88
CA GLU A 637 -36.26 -22.66 29.21
C GLU A 637 -37.44 -22.30 28.30
N GLY A 638 -37.93 -23.25 27.48
CA GLY A 638 -39.11 -23.02 26.64
C GLY A 638 -38.85 -22.13 25.43
N GLY A 639 -37.62 -22.12 24.91
CA GLY A 639 -37.28 -21.42 23.66
C GLY A 639 -37.96 -22.00 22.41
N PHE A 640 -38.58 -23.18 22.52
CA PHE A 640 -39.27 -23.89 21.45
C PHE A 640 -40.67 -24.33 21.91
N THR A 641 -41.65 -24.29 21.02
CA THR A 641 -43.05 -24.63 21.34
C THR A 641 -43.31 -26.13 21.41
N GLN A 642 -42.40 -26.94 20.89
CA GLN A 642 -42.53 -28.39 20.75
C GLN A 642 -42.29 -29.16 22.06
N GLY A 643 -41.61 -28.56 23.04
CA GLY A 643 -41.33 -29.18 24.33
C GLY A 643 -40.17 -28.53 25.07
N THR A 644 -39.96 -28.92 26.33
CA THR A 644 -38.90 -28.40 27.21
C THR A 644 -37.88 -29.45 27.65
N ILE A 645 -37.96 -30.66 27.10
CA ILE A 645 -37.07 -31.78 27.45
C ILE A 645 -36.07 -31.97 26.31
N SER A 646 -34.78 -31.81 26.60
CA SER A 646 -33.69 -32.06 25.65
C SER A 646 -33.23 -33.51 25.72
N ALA A 647 -33.18 -34.21 24.58
CA ALA A 647 -32.58 -35.53 24.41
C ALA A 647 -31.06 -35.47 24.08
N GLY A 648 -30.53 -34.25 23.90
CA GLY A 648 -29.15 -33.98 23.54
C GLY A 648 -29.03 -33.08 22.30
N ALA A 649 -27.79 -32.88 21.86
CA ALA A 649 -27.49 -32.14 20.65
C ALA A 649 -26.27 -32.73 19.92
N GLU A 650 -26.14 -32.47 18.62
CA GLU A 650 -25.08 -33.05 17.79
C GLU A 650 -24.51 -32.06 16.79
N LEU A 651 -23.18 -32.03 16.71
CA LEU A 651 -22.46 -31.37 15.61
C LEU A 651 -22.27 -32.35 14.45
N VAL A 652 -22.72 -31.97 13.27
CA VAL A 652 -22.65 -32.78 12.05
C VAL A 652 -21.69 -32.12 11.05
N TYR A 653 -20.50 -32.70 10.90
CA TYR A 653 -19.47 -32.16 10.02
C TYR A 653 -19.63 -32.69 8.59
N LEU A 654 -19.85 -31.79 7.64
CA LEU A 654 -20.04 -32.08 6.22
C LEU A 654 -18.73 -31.96 5.41
N GLY A 655 -17.76 -31.17 5.90
CA GLY A 655 -16.52 -30.86 5.17
C GLY A 655 -15.35 -31.81 5.38
N THR A 656 -15.52 -32.90 6.13
CA THR A 656 -14.43 -33.85 6.43
C THR A 656 -14.12 -34.77 5.26
N ASP A 657 -12.89 -35.29 5.17
CA ASP A 657 -12.50 -36.27 4.12
C ASP A 657 -13.20 -37.63 4.22
N ALA A 658 -13.94 -37.88 5.30
CA ALA A 658 -14.74 -39.09 5.45
C ALA A 658 -15.83 -39.19 4.36
N ALA A 659 -16.17 -40.43 3.97
CA ALA A 659 -17.17 -40.72 2.94
C ALA A 659 -18.57 -40.18 3.28
N GLY A 660 -18.93 -40.09 4.57
CA GLY A 660 -20.18 -39.53 5.05
C GLY A 660 -19.97 -38.39 6.05
N ALA A 661 -21.07 -37.89 6.62
CA ALA A 661 -21.02 -36.88 7.66
C ALA A 661 -20.38 -37.42 8.94
N THR A 662 -19.49 -36.64 9.55
CA THR A 662 -18.82 -37.00 10.81
C THR A 662 -19.60 -36.44 12.00
N LEU A 663 -20.03 -37.30 12.91
CA LEU A 663 -20.93 -36.94 14.01
C LEU A 663 -20.19 -36.69 15.34
N ARG A 664 -20.63 -35.68 16.08
CA ARG A 664 -20.12 -35.32 17.42
C ARG A 664 -21.28 -35.00 18.34
N LYS A 665 -21.74 -36.03 19.05
CA LYS A 665 -22.88 -35.96 19.96
C LYS A 665 -22.48 -35.43 21.34
N GLN A 666 -23.34 -34.58 21.91
CA GLN A 666 -23.42 -34.23 23.32
C GLN A 666 -24.73 -34.80 23.86
N ASP A 667 -24.62 -35.67 24.85
CA ASP A 667 -25.78 -36.21 25.57
C ASP A 667 -26.34 -35.13 26.54
N HIS A 668 -27.18 -35.53 27.48
CA HIS A 668 -27.78 -34.64 28.48
C HIS A 668 -26.70 -33.88 29.28
N ILE A 669 -26.94 -32.59 29.46
CA ILE A 669 -26.10 -31.69 30.26
C ILE A 669 -26.72 -31.41 31.62
N ASP A 670 -25.90 -30.92 32.55
CA ASP A 670 -26.39 -30.24 33.75
C ASP A 670 -26.87 -28.83 33.37
N ILE A 671 -28.20 -28.67 33.30
CA ILE A 671 -28.85 -27.43 32.87
C ILE A 671 -28.55 -26.29 33.86
N ASP A 672 -28.61 -26.56 35.17
CA ASP A 672 -28.46 -25.52 36.19
C ASP A 672 -27.01 -25.04 36.27
N ALA A 673 -26.03 -25.96 36.22
CA ALA A 673 -24.63 -25.59 36.15
C ALA A 673 -24.31 -24.78 34.87
N THR A 674 -24.93 -25.13 33.74
CA THR A 674 -24.73 -24.42 32.47
C THR A 674 -25.35 -23.02 32.49
N LYS A 675 -26.53 -22.83 33.11
CA LYS A 675 -27.15 -21.52 33.31
C LYS A 675 -26.28 -20.58 34.14
N VAL A 676 -25.67 -21.10 35.22
CA VAL A 676 -24.73 -20.33 36.04
C VAL A 676 -23.52 -19.90 35.21
N LYS A 677 -22.96 -20.81 34.41
CA LYS A 677 -21.83 -20.51 33.51
C LYS A 677 -22.20 -19.45 32.46
N LEU A 678 -23.37 -19.55 31.83
CA LEU A 678 -23.83 -18.57 30.84
C LEU A 678 -24.04 -17.18 31.44
N ASN A 679 -24.52 -17.09 32.69
CA ASN A 679 -24.59 -15.82 33.41
C ASN A 679 -23.22 -15.21 33.70
N GLN A 680 -22.24 -16.01 34.12
CA GLN A 680 -20.86 -15.53 34.32
C GLN A 680 -20.24 -15.02 33.02
N ILE A 681 -20.53 -15.69 31.90
CA ILE A 681 -20.10 -15.25 30.56
C ILE A 681 -20.78 -13.93 30.19
N ALA A 682 -22.08 -13.79 30.43
CA ALA A 682 -22.81 -12.55 30.19
C ALA A 682 -22.25 -11.38 31.02
N GLU A 683 -21.92 -11.59 32.29
CA GLU A 683 -21.24 -10.60 33.12
C GLU A 683 -19.90 -10.16 32.52
N GLY A 684 -19.09 -11.13 32.06
CA GLY A 684 -17.82 -10.86 31.40
C GLY A 684 -17.97 -10.15 30.05
N MET A 685 -18.97 -10.52 29.24
CA MET A 685 -19.26 -9.89 27.94
C MET A 685 -19.76 -8.44 28.09
N GLY A 686 -20.43 -8.12 29.19
CA GLY A 686 -20.89 -6.76 29.51
C GLY A 686 -19.86 -5.89 30.24
N ALA A 687 -18.70 -6.43 30.63
CA ALA A 687 -17.70 -5.73 31.44
C ALA A 687 -16.97 -4.59 30.69
N ALA A 688 -16.19 -3.79 31.42
CA ALA A 688 -15.32 -2.74 30.85
C ALA A 688 -13.97 -3.28 30.34
N THR A 689 -13.55 -4.45 30.83
CA THR A 689 -12.22 -5.02 30.58
C THR A 689 -12.30 -6.44 30.04
N PHE A 690 -11.46 -6.74 29.06
CA PHE A 690 -11.42 -8.05 28.39
C PHE A 690 -10.02 -8.66 28.47
N PHE A 691 -9.95 -9.97 28.70
CA PHE A 691 -8.68 -10.68 28.75
C PHE A 691 -8.30 -11.28 27.40
N ALA A 692 -7.02 -11.13 27.03
CA ALA A 692 -6.43 -11.79 25.89
C ALA A 692 -5.77 -13.10 26.31
N THR A 693 -6.23 -14.22 25.75
CA THR A 693 -5.74 -15.57 26.08
C THR A 693 -4.98 -16.17 24.90
N ILE A 694 -3.77 -16.69 25.14
CA ILE A 694 -2.99 -17.39 24.11
C ILE A 694 -3.61 -18.77 23.87
N ASN A 695 -3.95 -19.05 22.61
CA ASN A 695 -4.54 -20.31 22.17
C ASN A 695 -4.06 -20.68 20.76
N LYS A 696 -4.44 -21.88 20.29
CA LYS A 696 -4.03 -22.41 18.97
C LYS A 696 -4.51 -21.55 17.78
N ARG A 697 -5.55 -20.72 17.99
CA ARG A 697 -6.17 -19.89 16.94
C ARG A 697 -5.51 -18.50 16.80
N CYS A 698 -4.51 -18.17 17.63
CA CYS A 698 -3.82 -16.86 17.59
C CYS A 698 -3.08 -16.57 16.26
N LYS A 699 -2.67 -17.60 15.51
CA LYS A 699 -1.95 -17.42 14.23
C LYS A 699 -2.83 -16.84 13.12
N GLY A 700 -4.11 -17.19 13.09
CA GLY A 700 -5.10 -16.73 12.10
C GLY A 700 -6.10 -15.72 12.67
N CYS A 701 -5.78 -15.08 13.80
CA CYS A 701 -6.68 -14.12 14.42
C CYS A 701 -6.63 -12.78 13.66
N PRO A 702 -7.76 -12.23 13.18
CA PRO A 702 -7.77 -10.98 12.40
C PRO A 702 -7.30 -9.77 13.22
N VAL A 703 -7.54 -9.79 14.54
CA VAL A 703 -7.18 -8.68 15.45
C VAL A 703 -5.82 -8.87 16.12
N ARG A 704 -4.95 -9.72 15.56
CA ARG A 704 -3.61 -10.03 16.10
C ARG A 704 -2.75 -8.79 16.28
N LYS A 705 -2.82 -7.83 15.34
CA LYS A 705 -2.05 -6.56 15.37
C LYS A 705 -2.48 -5.59 16.48
N SER A 706 -3.63 -5.83 17.09
CA SER A 706 -4.13 -5.04 18.23
C SER A 706 -4.12 -5.84 19.54
N CYS A 707 -3.50 -7.03 19.53
CA CYS A 707 -3.51 -7.92 20.67
C CYS A 707 -2.29 -7.66 21.57
N PRO A 708 -2.48 -7.32 22.87
CA PRO A 708 -1.39 -6.92 23.76
C PRO A 708 -0.41 -8.04 24.09
N VAL A 709 -0.82 -9.31 23.92
CA VAL A 709 0.03 -10.49 24.18
C VAL A 709 0.83 -10.95 22.95
N GLN A 710 0.61 -10.36 21.78
CA GLN A 710 1.35 -10.68 20.56
C GLN A 710 2.47 -9.65 20.33
N SER A 711 3.58 -10.07 19.73
CA SER A 711 4.69 -9.17 19.36
C SER A 711 4.21 -7.99 18.51
N ASP A 712 3.31 -8.28 17.57
CA ASP A 712 2.85 -7.34 16.55
C ASP A 712 1.92 -6.26 17.12
N GLY A 713 1.28 -6.53 18.27
CA GLY A 713 0.35 -5.63 18.96
C GLY A 713 0.87 -5.14 20.31
N ARG A 714 2.15 -5.38 20.61
CA ARG A 714 2.77 -4.93 21.86
C ARG A 714 2.83 -3.40 21.87
N SER A 715 2.47 -2.78 23.00
CA SER A 715 2.66 -1.34 23.17
C SER A 715 4.13 -0.97 22.97
N VAL A 716 4.37 0.02 22.12
CA VAL A 716 5.70 0.61 21.87
C VAL A 716 6.02 1.73 22.86
N ILE A 717 5.03 2.09 23.69
CA ILE A 717 5.11 3.14 24.71
C ILE A 717 4.98 2.45 26.06
N SER A 718 6.05 2.53 26.87
CA SER A 718 6.14 1.98 28.22
C SER A 718 5.88 3.02 29.27
#